data_AF-A0A915J438-F1
#
_entry.id   AF-A0A915J438-F1
#
_cell.length_a   1.000
_cell.length_b   1.000
_cell.length_c   1.000
_cell.angle_alpha   90.00
_cell.angle_beta   90.00
_cell.angle_gamma   90.00
#
_symmetry.space_group_name_H-M   'P 1'
#
loop_
_entity.id
_entity.type
_entity.pdbx_description
1 polymer ?
#
loop_
_entity_poly.entity_id
_entity_poly.type
_entity_poly.pdbx_seq_one_letter_code
_entity_poly.pdbx_strand_id
1 'polypeptide(L)'
;MSTKCHVMNALVAIYALTSSCFVVANLLNTSLAGLELFVVRAWVELTTPKLTSAEENGAEDAYGHIDIFPAQKGVTCYDTNRLTETTELYDCISDATIILENLPENLPLKQKVFEAIDNYFSSFHNVPSVIVGSSSSTFSASDVSRNLKILKSRFMIIHPVNPSTYCKLVELVPSKFTDMDAMDEAYRVMKNLGQIPVKMKKDVPGFALNRLQVALIMECWKLVNQGVISVADLHVAVTEGLAPLHIFFSSFEIGQMDGDGIENFMLKSGNHITEVLETSTKQLNLDGERCLFNVKEEVETICIVLKTRLFACFCQVNIRVAFNQKLEVTANNLPNYGIIGRQWAVLFLKSGYQVWLYGRNEERLEEARLEIAALIEKGKTSTEKSLIDLLTTTTSLKDCIQNAAVIIENLLENLPLKLEVLKQIEKILSTSGYWQIQKESIIIGSSTSTFPAKELCKGLVKLKDRFMIIHPINPPTHCKLVELVQSSFTAKNAIEGAYDLMKSIGQKPIIMKKDVPGFALNRLQLALVVESWRLVTEGVVSVEDLSTVMTEGLAPRYIFYGPFEVGHMNANGIEDYMNRYSHGISDTLETFGPTPNFENKQDLDMIKLQLEIKVPTDKVTDIRIERDSKLDALAKFKKQFTCQISSYFSHTISLSCGQVLHVLVLHGGALCSNFSSGVIGRQWAVLFLGAGFDVRMHDVSSEQLDIAVVEISKLLKQLEDDGLARSSLSVGDQLKRLHVTNSLIDCLNGAVYVQESVPEQLDQKIKLWEQIDQLLTTCNLADIKSVILASSSSTLQPCKIVDGLPNMKNRFLVAHPINPPMYCRLVELVPSSYADQDLMESAFLIMKKLGQAPIRVNKDVKGFVLNRLQYTLLAQCWHLIADDAISMEDLNTVITEGLAPRYAFYGPLEVVHMNADGIEDFVHKYGKAVTELSKTFGPVPDFKDKNMLKKLKDELEAKVPLDKLRGLRANRDRKLAAFEKFKMQGL
;
A
#
# COMPACT_ATOMS: atom_id res chain seq x y z
N MET A 1 9.42 38.91 -28.02
CA MET A 1 9.78 38.98 -26.58
C MET A 1 9.31 37.75 -25.80
N SER A 2 8.13 37.19 -26.08
CA SER A 2 7.55 36.04 -25.34
C SER A 2 8.43 34.77 -25.22
N THR A 3 9.33 34.49 -26.18
CA THR A 3 10.10 33.24 -26.19
C THR A 3 11.23 33.14 -25.16
N LYS A 4 11.80 34.24 -24.66
CA LYS A 4 12.90 34.17 -23.67
C LYS A 4 12.41 33.77 -22.27
N CYS A 5 11.19 34.15 -21.89
CA CYS A 5 10.57 33.85 -20.60
C CYS A 5 10.46 32.33 -20.34
N HIS A 6 10.02 31.55 -21.34
CA HIS A 6 9.86 30.09 -21.18
C HIS A 6 11.18 29.33 -21.06
N VAL A 7 12.27 29.85 -21.64
CA VAL A 7 13.60 29.23 -21.56
C VAL A 7 14.16 29.29 -20.13
N MET A 8 13.98 30.41 -19.42
CA MET A 8 14.43 30.54 -18.03
C MET A 8 13.65 29.61 -17.09
N ASN A 9 12.33 29.51 -17.29
CA ASN A 9 11.46 28.60 -16.53
C ASN A 9 11.87 27.13 -16.70
N ALA A 10 12.21 26.71 -17.92
CA ALA A 10 12.70 25.36 -18.19
C ALA A 10 14.06 25.10 -17.52
N LEU A 11 15.00 26.04 -17.57
CA LEU A 11 16.32 25.88 -16.96
C LEU A 11 16.25 25.62 -15.45
N VAL A 12 15.47 26.41 -14.70
CA VAL A 12 15.33 26.21 -13.24
C VAL A 12 14.61 24.90 -12.93
N ALA A 13 13.57 24.54 -13.71
CA ALA A 13 12.84 23.29 -13.52
C ALA A 13 13.72 22.06 -13.79
N ILE A 14 14.50 22.04 -14.88
CA ILE A 14 15.32 20.87 -15.26
C ILE A 14 16.56 20.76 -14.36
N TYR A 15 17.11 21.88 -13.89
CA TYR A 15 18.13 21.87 -12.83
C TYR A 15 17.56 21.26 -11.55
N ALA A 16 16.38 21.71 -11.10
CA ALA A 16 15.72 21.14 -9.92
C ALA A 16 15.33 19.65 -10.08
N LEU A 17 14.89 19.21 -11.26
CA LEU A 17 14.50 17.82 -11.55
C LEU A 17 15.68 16.84 -11.62
N THR A 18 16.86 17.30 -12.05
CA THR A 18 18.08 16.47 -11.98
C THR A 18 18.72 16.53 -10.59
N SER A 19 18.72 17.70 -9.95
CA SER A 19 19.18 17.88 -8.57
C SER A 19 18.27 17.29 -7.50
N SER A 20 17.00 16.95 -7.78
CA SER A 20 16.16 16.23 -6.83
C SER A 20 16.60 14.78 -6.58
N CYS A 21 17.57 14.26 -7.36
CA CYS A 21 18.29 13.03 -7.04
C CYS A 21 19.68 13.26 -6.39
N PHE A 22 20.29 14.45 -6.54
CA PHE A 22 21.68 14.75 -6.12
C PHE A 22 21.92 16.24 -5.69
N VAL A 23 21.03 16.75 -4.82
CA VAL A 23 21.11 17.97 -3.98
C VAL A 23 20.87 19.37 -4.56
N VAL A 24 20.14 20.15 -3.75
CA VAL A 24 20.02 21.62 -3.77
C VAL A 24 20.72 22.22 -2.54
N ALA A 25 21.70 23.10 -2.74
CA ALA A 25 22.39 23.81 -1.63
C ALA A 25 22.90 25.23 -2.00
N ASN A 26 23.35 25.46 -3.24
CA ASN A 26 24.13 26.64 -3.64
C ASN A 26 23.33 27.95 -3.93
N LEU A 27 22.16 28.17 -3.32
CA LEU A 27 21.34 29.38 -3.56
C LEU A 27 20.86 30.15 -2.32
N LEU A 28 21.28 29.77 -1.11
CA LEU A 28 21.02 30.54 0.12
C LEU A 28 22.29 31.11 0.78
N ASN A 29 23.46 30.86 0.20
CA ASN A 29 24.77 31.14 0.82
C ASN A 29 25.22 32.62 0.71
N THR A 30 24.28 33.57 0.91
CA THR A 30 24.51 35.02 0.82
C THR A 30 23.91 35.82 1.98
N SER A 31 23.46 35.18 3.07
CA SER A 31 22.94 35.87 4.27
C SER A 31 23.54 35.42 5.61
N LEU A 32 24.49 34.49 5.61
CA LEU A 32 25.33 34.16 6.77
C LEU A 32 26.80 34.18 6.32
N ALA A 33 27.57 35.09 6.91
CA ALA A 33 28.98 35.29 6.57
C ALA A 33 29.88 34.65 7.64
N GLY A 34 30.11 33.33 7.50
CA GLY A 34 31.14 32.59 8.21
C GLY A 34 32.30 32.22 7.29
N LEU A 35 33.52 32.11 7.82
CA LEU A 35 34.69 31.58 7.12
C LEU A 35 34.99 30.18 7.66
N GLU A 36 34.51 29.15 6.97
CA GLU A 36 34.66 27.75 7.39
C GLU A 36 35.72 27.03 6.53
N LEU A 37 36.71 26.43 7.21
CA LEU A 37 37.73 25.56 6.64
C LEU A 37 37.70 24.24 7.42
N PHE A 38 37.63 23.10 6.73
CA PHE A 38 37.65 21.79 7.37
C PHE A 38 39.04 21.15 7.28
N VAL A 39 39.51 20.61 8.40
CA VAL A 39 40.77 19.85 8.50
C VAL A 39 40.52 18.52 9.18
N VAL A 40 41.14 17.46 8.66
CA VAL A 40 41.04 16.10 9.22
C VAL A 40 42.39 15.68 9.80
N ARG A 41 42.40 15.44 11.12
CA ARG A 41 43.51 14.88 11.90
C ARG A 41 43.40 13.36 11.93
N ALA A 42 44.26 12.64 11.21
CA ALA A 42 44.20 11.18 11.10
C ALA A 42 45.15 10.48 12.09
N TRP A 43 44.70 10.25 13.33
CA TRP A 43 45.38 9.33 14.26
C TRP A 43 44.93 7.88 14.00
N VAL A 44 45.90 6.99 13.76
CA VAL A 44 45.66 5.55 13.54
C VAL A 44 46.17 4.76 14.74
N GLU A 45 45.29 4.42 15.67
CA GLU A 45 45.51 3.37 16.66
C GLU A 45 44.46 2.27 16.54
N LEU A 46 44.91 1.02 16.64
CA LEU A 46 44.10 -0.19 16.48
C LEU A 46 43.87 -0.87 17.84
N THR A 47 42.73 -0.61 18.51
CA THR A 47 42.21 -1.52 19.54
C THR A 47 40.73 -1.26 19.88
N THR A 48 40.10 -2.27 20.48
CA THR A 48 38.70 -2.31 20.97
C THR A 48 38.64 -3.19 22.22
N PRO A 49 37.59 -3.15 23.08
CA PRO A 49 36.62 -2.08 23.34
C PRO A 49 36.36 -1.83 24.85
N LYS A 50 35.62 -0.76 25.20
CA LYS A 50 34.59 -0.78 26.28
C LYS A 50 33.73 0.51 26.32
N LEU A 51 32.53 0.39 26.87
CA LEU A 51 31.54 1.47 27.08
C LEU A 51 31.54 1.93 28.55
N THR A 52 31.42 3.24 28.79
CA THR A 52 30.77 3.83 30.00
C THR A 52 30.36 5.29 29.78
N SER A 53 29.09 5.59 30.05
CA SER A 53 28.52 6.86 30.56
C SER A 53 28.92 8.24 29.98
N ALA A 54 27.97 8.80 29.21
CA ALA A 54 27.21 10.03 29.52
C ALA A 54 27.80 11.45 29.35
N GLU A 55 26.96 12.29 28.72
CA GLU A 55 26.73 13.75 28.94
C GLU A 55 27.88 14.75 28.69
N GLU A 56 27.81 15.51 27.58
CA GLU A 56 27.26 16.90 27.61
C GLU A 56 26.86 17.40 26.19
N ASN A 57 26.26 18.59 26.09
CA ASN A 57 25.28 18.95 25.04
C ASN A 57 25.83 19.69 23.79
N GLY A 58 25.46 19.21 22.60
CA GLY A 58 24.49 19.89 21.73
C GLY A 58 24.95 20.93 20.67
N ALA A 59 25.09 20.50 19.41
CA ALA A 59 24.99 21.36 18.20
C ALA A 59 24.89 20.57 16.84
N GLU A 60 23.87 19.73 16.60
CA GLU A 60 23.75 19.00 15.29
C GLU A 60 22.36 19.02 14.58
N ASP A 61 21.26 19.44 15.23
CA ASP A 61 19.88 19.27 14.72
C ASP A 61 19.45 20.25 13.59
N ALA A 62 20.19 20.28 12.47
CA ALA A 62 19.93 21.17 11.32
C ALA A 62 19.68 20.45 9.98
N TYR A 63 20.01 19.16 9.84
CA TYR A 63 19.93 18.43 8.56
C TYR A 63 19.02 17.19 8.65
N GLY A 64 17.75 17.37 8.26
CA GLY A 64 16.76 16.29 8.23
C GLY A 64 17.10 15.18 7.22
N HIS A 65 17.07 13.93 7.67
CA HIS A 65 17.42 12.75 6.87
C HIS A 65 16.44 12.51 5.70
N ILE A 66 16.99 12.41 4.48
CA ILE A 66 16.28 11.94 3.28
C ILE A 66 16.83 10.56 2.92
N ASP A 67 16.22 9.50 3.45
CA ASP A 67 16.61 8.10 3.22
C ASP A 67 16.16 7.60 1.83
N ILE A 68 16.86 8.05 0.78
CA ILE A 68 16.79 7.48 -0.58
C ILE A 68 17.65 6.21 -0.70
N PHE A 69 18.62 6.01 0.20
CA PHE A 69 19.48 4.83 0.24
C PHE A 69 19.18 3.97 1.49
N PRO A 70 19.09 2.63 1.36
CA PRO A 70 18.77 1.76 2.49
C PRO A 70 19.91 1.75 3.52
N ALA A 71 19.60 2.19 4.74
CA ALA A 71 20.58 2.29 5.83
C ALA A 71 21.35 0.97 6.08
N GLN A 72 22.68 1.03 6.03
CA GLN A 72 23.53 -0.06 6.50
C GLN A 72 23.41 -0.17 8.02
N LYS A 73 22.59 -1.10 8.50
CA LYS A 73 22.46 -1.46 9.92
C LYS A 73 23.86 -1.75 10.50
N GLY A 74 24.37 -0.87 11.37
CA GLY A 74 25.62 -1.10 12.10
C GLY A 74 26.42 0.14 12.49
N VAL A 75 26.18 1.30 11.87
CA VAL A 75 26.87 2.55 12.25
C VAL A 75 26.05 3.29 13.30
N THR A 76 26.54 3.32 14.53
CA THR A 76 25.94 4.03 15.68
C THR A 76 26.84 5.17 16.13
N CYS A 77 26.23 6.35 16.35
CA CYS A 77 26.80 7.64 16.77
C CYS A 77 27.99 8.20 15.96
N TYR A 78 27.90 9.50 15.64
CA TYR A 78 29.09 10.30 15.38
C TYR A 78 29.74 10.66 16.73
N ASP A 79 31.07 10.68 16.76
CA ASP A 79 31.85 11.00 17.94
C ASP A 79 32.29 12.47 17.86
N THR A 80 31.41 13.36 18.28
CA THR A 80 31.58 14.83 18.19
C THR A 80 32.80 15.33 18.94
N ASN A 81 33.35 14.56 19.89
CA ASN A 81 34.62 14.84 20.57
C ASN A 81 35.84 14.91 19.64
N ARG A 82 35.71 14.47 18.38
CA ARG A 82 36.73 14.61 17.32
C ARG A 82 36.56 15.83 16.42
N LEU A 83 35.53 16.65 16.63
CA LEU A 83 35.44 17.99 16.04
C LEU A 83 36.22 18.99 16.89
N THR A 84 36.80 20.00 16.26
CA THR A 84 37.49 21.09 16.95
C THR A 84 37.31 22.37 16.15
N GLU A 85 36.54 23.30 16.69
CA GLU A 85 36.31 24.61 16.08
C GLU A 85 37.46 25.56 16.42
N THR A 86 37.88 26.37 15.43
CA THR A 86 38.77 27.51 15.65
C THR A 86 38.48 28.59 14.63
N THR A 87 38.72 29.85 15.02
CA THR A 87 38.66 31.01 14.12
C THR A 87 40.03 31.34 13.52
N GLU A 88 41.10 30.68 13.98
CA GLU A 88 42.48 30.93 13.55
C GLU A 88 42.95 29.88 12.52
N LEU A 89 43.29 30.37 11.32
CA LEU A 89 43.66 29.53 10.17
C LEU A 89 44.85 28.59 10.46
N TYR A 90 45.84 29.07 11.20
CA TYR A 90 47.07 28.30 11.46
C TYR A 90 46.86 27.17 12.46
N ASP A 91 46.04 27.39 13.49
CA ASP A 91 45.67 26.34 14.45
C ASP A 91 44.94 25.20 13.74
N CYS A 92 44.02 25.55 12.84
CA CYS A 92 43.24 24.62 12.01
C CYS A 92 44.15 23.70 11.17
N ILE A 93 45.15 24.24 10.48
CA ILE A 93 45.98 23.47 9.51
C ILE A 93 47.26 22.85 10.09
N SER A 94 47.63 23.17 11.33
CA SER A 94 48.97 22.92 11.90
C SER A 94 49.44 21.46 11.87
N ASP A 95 48.53 20.50 12.08
CA ASP A 95 48.75 19.06 12.10
C ASP A 95 47.83 18.31 11.10
N ALA A 96 47.36 19.02 10.07
CA ALA A 96 46.47 18.49 9.05
C ALA A 96 47.08 17.32 8.26
N THR A 97 46.35 16.19 8.18
CA THR A 97 46.65 15.14 7.20
C THR A 97 46.00 15.46 5.85
N ILE A 98 44.75 15.93 5.88
CA ILE A 98 44.05 16.52 4.75
C ILE A 98 43.44 17.87 5.17
N ILE A 99 43.62 18.88 4.31
CA ILE A 99 42.93 20.16 4.36
C ILE A 99 41.86 20.15 3.27
N LEU A 100 40.60 20.43 3.61
CA LEU A 100 39.48 20.52 2.65
C LEU A 100 38.77 21.87 2.76
N GLU A 101 38.89 22.65 1.70
CA GLU A 101 38.38 24.01 1.60
C GLU A 101 36.95 24.03 1.02
N ASN A 102 36.01 24.62 1.76
CA ASN A 102 34.58 24.67 1.42
C ASN A 102 33.98 26.09 1.52
N LEU A 103 34.79 27.12 1.27
CA LEU A 103 34.39 28.53 1.26
C LEU A 103 33.45 28.82 0.06
N PRO A 104 32.70 29.95 0.08
CA PRO A 104 31.90 30.39 -1.06
C PRO A 104 32.68 30.39 -2.39
N GLU A 105 31.98 30.12 -3.50
CA GLU A 105 32.55 30.00 -4.86
C GLU A 105 33.04 31.37 -5.42
N ASN A 106 34.11 31.88 -4.82
CA ASN A 106 34.78 33.13 -5.16
C ASN A 106 36.28 32.83 -5.36
N LEU A 107 36.71 32.77 -6.62
CA LEU A 107 38.07 32.36 -6.97
C LEU A 107 39.18 33.22 -6.29
N PRO A 108 39.10 34.56 -6.24
CA PRO A 108 40.04 35.38 -5.49
C PRO A 108 40.11 35.06 -3.99
N LEU A 109 38.97 34.76 -3.33
CA LEU A 109 38.94 34.37 -1.93
C LEU A 109 39.61 33.01 -1.70
N LYS A 110 39.24 31.99 -2.50
CA LYS A 110 39.85 30.66 -2.45
C LYS A 110 41.36 30.74 -2.68
N GLN A 111 41.80 31.46 -3.73
CA GLN A 111 43.22 31.70 -4.02
C GLN A 111 43.95 32.38 -2.83
N LYS A 112 43.35 33.38 -2.20
CA LYS A 112 43.94 34.08 -1.03
C LYS A 112 44.11 33.15 0.18
N VAL A 113 43.12 32.30 0.47
CA VAL A 113 43.21 31.35 1.59
C VAL A 113 44.23 30.25 1.29
N PHE A 114 44.25 29.71 0.07
CA PHE A 114 45.28 28.75 -0.34
C PHE A 114 46.69 29.34 -0.36
N GLU A 115 46.87 30.61 -0.72
CA GLU A 115 48.15 31.30 -0.61
C GLU A 115 48.58 31.51 0.86
N ALA A 116 47.64 31.76 1.78
CA ALA A 116 47.94 31.79 3.21
C ALA A 116 48.36 30.41 3.77
N ILE A 117 47.72 29.33 3.33
CA ILE A 117 48.09 27.94 3.65
C ILE A 117 49.48 27.61 3.09
N ASP A 118 49.78 27.94 1.84
CA ASP A 118 51.10 27.73 1.21
C ASP A 118 52.22 28.51 1.92
N ASN A 119 51.93 29.75 2.35
CA ASN A 119 52.87 30.56 3.13
C ASN A 119 53.13 30.00 4.54
N TYR A 120 52.15 29.36 5.19
CA TYR A 120 52.37 28.63 6.45
C TYR A 120 53.35 27.48 6.25
N PHE A 121 53.07 26.60 5.29
CA PHE A 121 53.92 25.45 4.99
C PHE A 121 55.28 25.83 4.39
N SER A 122 55.43 27.05 3.86
CA SER A 122 56.73 27.63 3.44
C SER A 122 57.72 27.87 4.58
N SER A 123 57.28 27.83 5.85
CA SER A 123 58.16 27.99 7.01
C SER A 123 58.88 26.71 7.45
N PHE A 124 58.51 25.55 6.91
CA PHE A 124 59.01 24.24 7.33
C PHE A 124 60.20 23.77 6.48
N HIS A 125 61.30 23.34 7.12
CA HIS A 125 62.48 22.79 6.42
C HIS A 125 62.18 21.49 5.65
N ASN A 126 61.23 20.68 6.14
CA ASN A 126 60.64 19.56 5.42
C ASN A 126 59.12 19.71 5.50
N VAL A 127 58.47 19.86 4.35
CA VAL A 127 57.02 20.05 4.28
C VAL A 127 56.31 18.73 4.63
N PRO A 128 55.38 18.71 5.61
CA PRO A 128 54.60 17.53 5.95
C PRO A 128 53.85 16.95 4.74
N SER A 129 53.55 15.65 4.76
CA SER A 129 52.84 14.98 3.66
C SER A 129 51.32 15.21 3.71
N VAL A 130 50.92 16.48 3.69
CA VAL A 130 49.52 16.92 3.66
C VAL A 130 48.95 16.83 2.23
N ILE A 131 47.67 16.48 2.11
CA ILE A 131 46.88 16.62 0.87
C ILE A 131 46.03 17.88 0.98
N VAL A 132 45.96 18.66 -0.11
CA VAL A 132 45.22 19.92 -0.13
C VAL A 132 44.07 19.82 -1.14
N GLY A 133 42.84 19.86 -0.63
CA GLY A 133 41.60 19.78 -1.42
C GLY A 133 40.80 21.07 -1.40
N SER A 134 40.12 21.36 -2.50
CA SER A 134 38.95 22.25 -2.53
C SER A 134 37.72 21.45 -2.95
N SER A 135 36.55 21.77 -2.40
CA SER A 135 35.25 21.21 -2.81
C SER A 135 34.67 21.85 -4.07
N SER A 136 35.36 22.85 -4.67
CA SER A 136 34.80 23.68 -5.74
C SER A 136 34.22 22.85 -6.89
N SER A 137 32.95 23.12 -7.18
CA SER A 137 32.18 22.54 -8.27
C SER A 137 32.34 23.30 -9.60
N THR A 138 32.90 24.51 -9.52
CA THR A 138 32.87 25.54 -10.57
C THR A 138 34.26 25.82 -11.17
N PHE A 139 35.31 25.87 -10.36
CA PHE A 139 36.65 26.30 -10.79
C PHE A 139 37.57 25.11 -11.08
N SER A 140 38.47 25.27 -12.06
CA SER A 140 39.46 24.24 -12.39
C SER A 140 40.50 24.09 -11.27
N ALA A 141 41.04 22.88 -11.10
CA ALA A 141 42.08 22.61 -10.11
C ALA A 141 43.30 23.51 -10.34
N SER A 142 43.62 23.82 -11.61
CA SER A 142 44.72 24.67 -12.07
C SER A 142 44.49 26.17 -11.88
N ASP A 143 43.23 26.61 -11.70
CA ASP A 143 42.90 28.00 -11.41
C ASP A 143 42.94 28.28 -9.91
N VAL A 144 42.41 27.39 -9.09
CA VAL A 144 42.45 27.53 -7.62
C VAL A 144 43.89 27.41 -7.11
N SER A 145 44.65 26.43 -7.60
CA SER A 145 46.08 26.24 -7.25
C SER A 145 47.04 27.27 -7.87
N ARG A 146 46.56 28.25 -8.65
CA ARG A 146 47.41 29.09 -9.50
C ARG A 146 48.55 29.78 -8.74
N ASN A 147 48.28 30.30 -7.55
CA ASN A 147 49.27 31.04 -6.72
C ASN A 147 50.13 30.13 -5.83
N LEU A 148 49.76 28.85 -5.63
CA LEU A 148 50.54 27.91 -4.82
C LEU A 148 51.95 27.74 -5.37
N LYS A 149 52.95 27.69 -4.50
CA LYS A 149 54.37 27.49 -4.84
C LYS A 149 54.83 26.11 -4.38
N ILE A 150 54.47 25.72 -3.16
CA ILE A 150 55.04 24.54 -2.49
C ILE A 150 54.03 23.38 -2.44
N LEU A 151 52.78 23.65 -2.06
CA LEU A 151 51.72 22.65 -1.99
C LEU A 151 51.09 22.34 -3.36
N LYS A 152 51.56 23.01 -4.41
CA LYS A 152 50.99 22.95 -5.78
C LYS A 152 50.94 21.53 -6.37
N SER A 153 51.91 20.67 -6.07
CA SER A 153 51.90 19.26 -6.50
C SER A 153 51.01 18.35 -5.65
N ARG A 154 50.58 18.83 -4.47
CA ARG A 154 49.72 18.12 -3.51
C ARG A 154 48.27 18.63 -3.53
N PHE A 155 47.98 19.61 -4.38
CA PHE A 155 46.65 20.21 -4.55
C PHE A 155 45.78 19.41 -5.52
N MET A 156 44.49 19.27 -5.26
CA MET A 156 43.48 18.79 -6.20
C MET A 156 42.09 19.38 -5.88
N ILE A 157 41.14 19.27 -6.80
CA ILE A 157 39.73 19.30 -6.37
C ILE A 157 39.38 17.94 -5.78
N ILE A 158 38.70 17.96 -4.64
CA ILE A 158 38.08 16.80 -3.98
C ILE A 158 36.60 17.15 -3.94
N HIS A 159 35.84 16.73 -4.96
CA HIS A 159 34.44 17.11 -5.16
C HIS A 159 33.54 15.96 -4.68
N PRO A 160 33.10 15.95 -3.40
CA PRO A 160 32.13 14.98 -2.91
C PRO A 160 30.75 15.31 -3.48
N VAL A 161 29.99 14.29 -3.85
CA VAL A 161 28.59 14.47 -4.20
C VAL A 161 27.77 14.65 -2.92
N ASN A 162 26.90 15.65 -2.87
CA ASN A 162 26.06 15.88 -1.71
C ASN A 162 24.79 15.00 -1.73
N PRO A 163 24.25 14.59 -0.56
CA PRO A 163 24.84 14.76 0.77
C PRO A 163 25.99 13.77 0.94
N SER A 164 27.17 14.25 1.30
CA SER A 164 28.43 13.48 1.27
C SER A 164 28.49 12.30 2.25
N THR A 165 27.58 12.27 3.22
CA THR A 165 27.32 11.15 4.14
C THR A 165 26.57 9.97 3.49
N TYR A 166 25.78 10.22 2.44
CA TYR A 166 24.99 9.23 1.71
C TYR A 166 25.58 8.92 0.34
N CYS A 167 25.89 9.96 -0.43
CA CYS A 167 26.36 9.85 -1.80
C CYS A 167 27.86 9.58 -1.81
N LYS A 168 28.23 8.31 -1.68
CA LYS A 168 29.63 7.85 -1.51
C LYS A 168 30.58 8.18 -2.67
N LEU A 169 30.18 8.92 -3.70
CA LEU A 169 31.04 9.28 -4.83
C LEU A 169 31.82 10.55 -4.51
N VAL A 170 33.14 10.53 -4.76
CA VAL A 170 34.00 11.71 -4.72
C VAL A 170 34.88 11.77 -5.97
N GLU A 171 34.79 12.85 -6.74
CA GLU A 171 35.67 13.09 -7.88
C GLU A 171 36.98 13.71 -7.39
N LEU A 172 38.09 13.04 -7.66
CA LEU A 172 39.45 13.57 -7.45
C LEU A 172 39.95 14.14 -8.77
N VAL A 173 40.21 15.45 -8.82
CA VAL A 173 40.56 16.17 -10.05
C VAL A 173 41.95 16.79 -9.94
N PRO A 174 42.94 16.27 -10.68
CA PRO A 174 44.30 16.81 -10.63
C PRO A 174 44.35 18.17 -11.31
N SER A 175 45.10 19.10 -10.73
CA SER A 175 45.61 20.26 -11.47
C SER A 175 46.66 19.81 -12.48
N LYS A 176 47.02 20.70 -13.42
CA LYS A 176 48.15 20.48 -14.35
C LYS A 176 49.53 20.36 -13.69
N PHE A 177 49.62 20.44 -12.37
CA PHE A 177 50.84 20.31 -11.57
C PHE A 177 50.78 19.18 -10.52
N THR A 178 49.62 18.54 -10.34
CA THR A 178 49.39 17.58 -9.26
C THR A 178 50.14 16.28 -9.53
N ASP A 179 50.81 15.77 -8.50
CA ASP A 179 51.53 14.49 -8.58
C ASP A 179 50.53 13.33 -8.59
N MET A 180 50.83 12.29 -9.37
CA MET A 180 50.03 11.06 -9.37
C MET A 180 50.16 10.32 -8.04
N ASP A 181 51.31 10.40 -7.36
CA ASP A 181 51.47 9.81 -6.02
C ASP A 181 50.57 10.50 -4.99
N ALA A 182 50.35 11.83 -5.12
CA ALA A 182 49.39 12.56 -4.29
C ALA A 182 47.93 12.18 -4.60
N MET A 183 47.59 11.99 -5.88
CA MET A 183 46.28 11.46 -6.31
C MET A 183 46.03 10.02 -5.79
N ASP A 184 47.08 9.21 -5.70
CA ASP A 184 47.04 7.85 -5.16
C ASP A 184 46.93 7.82 -3.62
N GLU A 185 47.55 8.78 -2.92
CA GLU A 185 47.35 8.97 -1.48
C GLU A 185 45.94 9.46 -1.16
N ALA A 186 45.44 10.48 -1.87
CA ALA A 186 44.08 10.98 -1.71
C ALA A 186 43.01 9.91 -1.98
N TYR A 187 43.21 9.09 -3.02
CA TYR A 187 42.36 7.93 -3.30
C TYR A 187 42.38 6.91 -2.15
N ARG A 188 43.55 6.62 -1.56
CA ARG A 188 43.67 5.72 -0.41
C ARG A 188 42.97 6.27 0.83
N VAL A 189 43.15 7.55 1.16
CA VAL A 189 42.47 8.17 2.32
C VAL A 189 40.95 8.23 2.11
N MET A 190 40.46 8.68 0.96
CA MET A 190 39.01 8.73 0.69
C MET A 190 38.37 7.34 0.75
N LYS A 191 39.04 6.31 0.21
CA LYS A 191 38.57 4.93 0.33
C LYS A 191 38.55 4.43 1.78
N ASN A 192 39.53 4.81 2.60
CA ASN A 192 39.55 4.49 4.03
C ASN A 192 38.45 5.22 4.83
N LEU A 193 38.03 6.41 4.37
CA LEU A 193 36.86 7.14 4.88
C LEU A 193 35.51 6.57 4.38
N GLY A 194 35.52 5.41 3.72
CA GLY A 194 34.30 4.73 3.24
C GLY A 194 33.71 5.30 1.94
N GLN A 195 34.38 6.27 1.31
CA GLN A 195 34.00 6.84 0.03
C GLN A 195 34.47 5.96 -1.14
N ILE A 196 33.93 6.23 -2.33
CA ILE A 196 34.23 5.62 -3.62
C ILE A 196 34.88 6.71 -4.50
N PRO A 197 36.19 6.94 -4.34
CA PRO A 197 36.90 7.95 -5.12
C PRO A 197 37.03 7.56 -6.60
N VAL A 198 36.84 8.54 -7.49
CA VAL A 198 37.09 8.42 -8.94
C VAL A 198 38.19 9.40 -9.34
N LYS A 199 39.32 8.88 -9.85
CA LYS A 199 40.43 9.71 -10.34
C LYS A 199 40.12 10.23 -11.75
N MET A 200 39.94 11.54 -11.90
CA MET A 200 39.93 12.18 -13.21
C MET A 200 41.35 12.18 -13.79
N LYS A 201 41.49 11.89 -15.09
CA LYS A 201 42.80 11.83 -15.77
C LYS A 201 43.35 13.20 -16.18
N LYS A 202 42.53 14.24 -16.13
CA LYS A 202 42.84 15.63 -16.51
C LYS A 202 41.94 16.60 -15.77
N ASP A 203 42.43 17.81 -15.56
CA ASP A 203 41.63 18.97 -15.18
C ASP A 203 40.66 19.33 -16.32
N VAL A 204 39.34 19.29 -16.06
CA VAL A 204 38.30 19.62 -17.05
C VAL A 204 37.15 20.38 -16.38
N PRO A 205 36.69 21.54 -16.91
CA PRO A 205 35.55 22.25 -16.34
C PRO A 205 34.28 21.39 -16.30
N GLY A 206 33.68 21.30 -15.11
CA GLY A 206 32.51 20.47 -14.82
C GLY A 206 32.81 18.98 -14.54
N PHE A 207 34.09 18.59 -14.49
CA PHE A 207 34.54 17.23 -14.13
C PHE A 207 33.87 16.14 -15.01
N ALA A 208 33.48 14.99 -14.48
CA ALA A 208 32.66 14.02 -15.20
C ALA A 208 31.18 14.16 -14.86
N LEU A 209 30.85 14.23 -13.56
CA LEU A 209 29.48 14.21 -13.08
C LEU A 209 28.67 15.41 -13.58
N ASN A 210 29.16 16.63 -13.33
CA ASN A 210 28.41 17.85 -13.68
C ASN A 210 28.32 18.00 -15.22
N ARG A 211 29.29 17.48 -15.98
CA ARG A 211 29.21 17.42 -17.46
C ARG A 211 28.12 16.45 -17.95
N LEU A 212 28.01 15.25 -17.36
CA LEU A 212 26.96 14.29 -17.71
C LEU A 212 25.57 14.82 -17.32
N GLN A 213 25.46 15.44 -16.15
CA GLN A 213 24.23 16.11 -15.72
C GLN A 213 23.83 17.23 -16.70
N VAL A 214 24.76 18.14 -17.04
CA VAL A 214 24.48 19.25 -17.98
C VAL A 214 24.12 18.73 -19.38
N ALA A 215 24.73 17.64 -19.86
CA ALA A 215 24.35 17.04 -21.14
C ALA A 215 22.90 16.54 -21.14
N LEU A 216 22.48 15.84 -20.07
CA LEU A 216 21.09 15.40 -19.90
C LEU A 216 20.13 16.59 -19.76
N ILE A 217 20.49 17.62 -18.99
CA ILE A 217 19.72 18.88 -18.86
C ILE A 217 19.50 19.52 -20.23
N MET A 218 20.54 19.59 -21.07
CA MET A 218 20.49 20.23 -22.39
C MET A 218 19.62 19.47 -23.40
N GLU A 219 19.68 18.14 -23.43
CA GLU A 219 18.83 17.36 -24.34
C GLU A 219 17.36 17.36 -23.88
N CYS A 220 17.11 17.23 -22.57
CA CYS A 220 15.79 17.44 -21.98
C CYS A 220 15.20 18.81 -22.34
N TRP A 221 16.01 19.88 -22.25
CA TRP A 221 15.60 21.23 -22.66
C TRP A 221 15.30 21.31 -24.17
N LYS A 222 16.13 20.68 -25.01
CA LYS A 222 15.96 20.66 -26.46
C LYS A 222 14.65 19.98 -26.88
N LEU A 223 14.35 18.80 -26.34
CA LEU A 223 13.12 18.06 -26.65
C LEU A 223 11.84 18.85 -26.28
N VAL A 224 11.82 19.50 -25.11
CA VAL A 224 10.70 20.37 -24.70
C VAL A 224 10.61 21.62 -25.58
N ASN A 225 11.74 22.29 -25.86
CA ASN A 225 11.78 23.52 -26.65
C ASN A 225 11.42 23.30 -28.14
N GLN A 226 11.63 22.08 -28.66
CA GLN A 226 11.18 21.67 -29.99
C GLN A 226 9.73 21.17 -30.01
N GLY A 227 9.05 21.06 -28.86
CA GLY A 227 7.68 20.57 -28.75
C GLY A 227 7.53 19.06 -28.96
N VAL A 228 8.61 18.29 -28.83
CA VAL A 228 8.62 16.83 -29.03
C VAL A 228 7.91 16.11 -27.88
N ILE A 229 7.97 16.66 -26.67
CA ILE A 229 7.44 16.07 -25.44
C ILE A 229 7.06 17.17 -24.44
N SER A 230 6.05 16.93 -23.59
CA SER A 230 5.74 17.86 -22.49
C SER A 230 6.70 17.67 -21.30
N VAL A 231 6.80 18.68 -20.43
CA VAL A 231 7.63 18.58 -19.20
C VAL A 231 7.14 17.47 -18.27
N ALA A 232 5.85 17.16 -18.26
CA ALA A 232 5.27 16.10 -17.43
C ALA A 232 5.59 14.70 -18.00
N ASP A 233 5.45 14.53 -19.32
CA ASP A 233 5.74 13.23 -19.96
C ASP A 233 7.25 12.94 -19.99
N LEU A 234 8.07 13.99 -20.13
CA LEU A 234 9.54 13.89 -20.02
C LEU A 234 9.99 13.50 -18.61
N HIS A 235 9.31 13.99 -17.57
CA HIS A 235 9.58 13.54 -16.19
C HIS A 235 9.35 12.03 -16.07
N VAL A 236 8.21 11.52 -16.55
CA VAL A 236 7.91 10.07 -16.57
C VAL A 236 8.92 9.27 -17.40
N ALA A 237 9.31 9.76 -18.58
CA ALA A 237 10.34 9.11 -19.41
C ALA A 237 11.70 9.01 -18.70
N VAL A 238 12.05 10.02 -17.89
CA VAL A 238 13.30 10.02 -17.10
C VAL A 238 13.17 9.16 -15.83
N THR A 239 12.09 9.23 -15.05
CA THR A 239 11.98 8.51 -13.77
C THR A 239 11.56 7.05 -13.89
N GLU A 240 10.70 6.72 -14.86
CA GLU A 240 10.19 5.35 -15.05
C GLU A 240 10.92 4.59 -16.19
N GLY A 241 11.61 5.32 -17.07
CA GLY A 241 12.38 4.76 -18.19
C GLY A 241 13.89 4.78 -17.96
N LEU A 242 14.49 5.97 -17.94
CA LEU A 242 15.94 6.14 -17.92
C LEU A 242 16.58 5.79 -16.55
N ALA A 243 15.98 6.26 -15.45
CA ALA A 243 16.53 6.08 -14.11
C ALA A 243 16.54 4.61 -13.64
N PRO A 244 15.49 3.78 -13.83
CA PRO A 244 15.50 2.39 -13.35
C PRO A 244 16.56 1.52 -14.03
N LEU A 245 16.93 1.84 -15.27
CA LEU A 245 18.06 1.21 -15.97
C LEU A 245 19.40 1.64 -15.32
N HIS A 246 19.59 2.94 -15.11
CA HIS A 246 20.84 3.50 -14.58
C HIS A 246 21.07 3.34 -13.07
N ILE A 247 20.07 2.87 -12.31
CA ILE A 247 20.26 2.39 -10.93
C ILE A 247 21.12 1.12 -10.88
N PHE A 248 21.05 0.26 -11.91
CA PHE A 248 21.71 -1.05 -11.93
C PHE A 248 22.81 -1.19 -12.97
N PHE A 249 22.76 -0.44 -14.08
CA PHE A 249 23.67 -0.62 -15.22
C PHE A 249 24.15 0.72 -15.79
N SER A 250 25.45 0.86 -16.05
CA SER A 250 25.99 1.98 -16.82
C SER A 250 25.53 1.93 -18.27
N SER A 251 25.61 3.06 -19.00
CA SER A 251 25.24 3.13 -20.42
C SER A 251 25.99 2.12 -21.29
N PHE A 252 27.22 1.74 -20.91
CA PHE A 252 28.00 0.72 -21.60
C PHE A 252 27.52 -0.70 -21.27
N GLU A 253 27.07 -0.97 -20.04
CA GLU A 253 26.50 -2.27 -19.66
C GLU A 253 25.12 -2.48 -20.30
N ILE A 254 24.29 -1.43 -20.41
CA ILE A 254 23.02 -1.49 -21.16
C ILE A 254 23.30 -1.85 -22.63
N GLY A 255 24.22 -1.15 -23.31
CA GLY A 255 24.62 -1.49 -24.68
C GLY A 255 25.33 -2.84 -24.82
N GLN A 256 25.87 -3.41 -23.74
CA GLN A 256 26.42 -4.78 -23.72
C GLN A 256 25.34 -5.86 -23.54
N MET A 257 24.22 -5.53 -22.89
CA MET A 257 23.09 -6.44 -22.68
C MET A 257 22.13 -6.46 -23.88
N ASP A 258 22.06 -5.37 -24.66
CA ASP A 258 21.11 -5.20 -25.77
C ASP A 258 21.57 -5.86 -27.09
N GLY A 259 21.54 -7.19 -27.13
CA GLY A 259 21.57 -7.98 -28.37
C GLY A 259 22.92 -8.10 -29.07
N ASP A 260 23.68 -9.14 -28.69
CA ASP A 260 24.99 -9.56 -29.25
C ASP A 260 26.23 -8.73 -28.82
N GLY A 261 26.11 -7.94 -27.75
CA GLY A 261 27.23 -7.24 -27.10
C GLY A 261 27.54 -5.87 -27.70
N ILE A 262 28.35 -5.07 -26.98
CA ILE A 262 28.47 -3.62 -27.23
C ILE A 262 29.04 -3.26 -28.60
N GLU A 263 29.90 -4.11 -29.16
CA GLU A 263 30.42 -3.94 -30.53
C GLU A 263 29.29 -4.09 -31.57
N ASN A 264 28.41 -5.08 -31.40
CA ASN A 264 27.22 -5.24 -32.25
C ASN A 264 26.17 -4.15 -32.00
N PHE A 265 25.97 -3.71 -30.76
CA PHE A 265 25.10 -2.56 -30.46
C PHE A 265 25.60 -1.30 -31.18
N MET A 266 26.90 -0.99 -31.08
CA MET A 266 27.51 0.15 -31.77
C MET A 266 27.52 0.00 -33.31
N LEU A 267 27.58 -1.21 -33.86
CA LEU A 267 27.50 -1.44 -35.31
C LEU A 267 26.07 -1.38 -35.85
N LYS A 268 25.08 -1.96 -35.16
CA LYS A 268 23.66 -1.98 -35.55
C LYS A 268 23.02 -0.60 -35.35
N SER A 269 23.22 0.00 -34.17
CA SER A 269 22.58 1.25 -33.75
C SER A 269 23.43 2.48 -34.05
N GLY A 270 24.71 2.33 -34.39
CA GLY A 270 25.66 3.44 -34.57
C GLY A 270 25.21 4.50 -35.58
N ASN A 271 24.58 4.11 -36.69
CA ASN A 271 24.03 5.06 -37.65
C ASN A 271 22.88 5.90 -37.05
N HIS A 272 21.98 5.28 -36.29
CA HIS A 272 20.86 5.97 -35.65
C HIS A 272 21.32 6.82 -34.45
N ILE A 273 22.28 6.33 -33.66
CA ILE A 273 22.95 7.10 -32.61
C ILE A 273 23.66 8.32 -33.22
N THR A 274 24.31 8.17 -34.38
CA THR A 274 24.95 9.28 -35.10
C THR A 274 23.90 10.27 -35.64
N GLU A 275 22.80 9.79 -36.21
CA GLU A 275 21.68 10.63 -36.69
C GLU A 275 21.04 11.46 -35.54
N VAL A 276 20.82 10.85 -34.37
CA VAL A 276 20.37 11.53 -33.16
C VAL A 276 21.42 12.56 -32.70
N LEU A 277 22.70 12.19 -32.58
CA LEU A 277 23.77 13.09 -32.14
C LEU A 277 24.04 14.25 -33.13
N GLU A 278 23.93 14.02 -34.43
CA GLU A 278 23.99 15.07 -35.45
C GLU A 278 22.79 16.02 -35.34
N THR A 279 21.59 15.48 -35.07
CA THR A 279 20.38 16.28 -34.85
C THR A 279 20.50 17.11 -33.56
N SER A 280 21.10 16.57 -32.50
CA SER A 280 21.44 17.31 -31.28
C SER A 280 22.47 18.43 -31.56
N THR A 281 23.55 18.15 -32.28
CA THR A 281 24.72 19.05 -32.42
C THR A 281 24.61 20.10 -33.51
N LYS A 282 23.93 19.86 -34.65
CA LYS A 282 23.86 20.79 -35.81
C LYS A 282 23.20 22.16 -35.56
N GLN A 283 22.71 22.41 -34.34
CA GLN A 283 22.07 23.68 -33.93
C GLN A 283 22.88 24.51 -32.92
N LEU A 284 24.12 24.13 -32.60
CA LEU A 284 24.94 24.82 -31.58
C LEU A 284 25.68 26.09 -32.05
N ASN A 285 25.53 26.52 -33.31
CA ASN A 285 26.06 27.81 -33.77
C ASN A 285 25.21 28.98 -33.25
N LEU A 286 25.54 29.46 -32.05
CA LEU A 286 25.15 30.78 -31.55
C LEU A 286 26.40 31.61 -31.28
N ASP A 287 26.62 32.62 -32.13
CA ASP A 287 27.81 33.46 -32.08
C ASP A 287 27.82 34.44 -30.89
N GLY A 288 28.98 34.52 -30.23
CA GLY A 288 29.57 35.79 -29.75
C GLY A 288 29.02 36.48 -28.49
N GLU A 289 27.72 36.44 -28.19
CA GLU A 289 27.13 37.36 -27.19
C GLU A 289 27.04 36.80 -25.75
N ARG A 290 27.70 37.49 -24.81
CA ARG A 290 27.53 37.29 -23.36
C ARG A 290 26.14 37.77 -22.92
N CYS A 291 25.17 36.86 -22.81
CA CYS A 291 23.82 37.19 -22.38
C CYS A 291 23.75 37.46 -20.86
N LEU A 292 23.96 38.72 -20.46
CA LEU A 292 23.66 39.21 -19.12
C LEU A 292 22.13 39.30 -18.93
N PHE A 293 21.61 38.64 -17.90
CA PHE A 293 20.18 38.65 -17.56
C PHE A 293 19.90 39.52 -16.32
N ASN A 294 18.72 40.15 -16.29
CA ASN A 294 18.21 40.90 -15.16
C ASN A 294 17.08 40.08 -14.50
N VAL A 295 17.24 39.73 -13.22
CA VAL A 295 16.66 38.50 -12.65
C VAL A 295 15.45 38.75 -11.73
N LYS A 296 15.01 40.00 -11.55
CA LYS A 296 14.23 40.37 -10.35
C LYS A 296 12.73 40.06 -10.33
N GLU A 297 12.02 40.13 -11.46
CA GLU A 297 10.55 40.05 -11.46
C GLU A 297 10.00 38.64 -11.80
N GLU A 298 10.67 37.88 -12.68
CA GLU A 298 10.21 36.53 -13.08
C GLU A 298 10.44 35.45 -11.99
N VAL A 299 11.30 35.74 -10.99
CA VAL A 299 11.60 34.82 -9.87
C VAL A 299 10.38 34.58 -8.96
N GLU A 300 9.48 35.55 -8.81
CA GLU A 300 8.35 35.40 -7.87
C GLU A 300 7.38 34.28 -8.28
N THR A 301 7.09 34.11 -9.57
CA THR A 301 6.19 33.07 -10.07
C THR A 301 6.81 31.68 -9.96
N ILE A 302 8.09 31.53 -10.29
CA ILE A 302 8.85 30.27 -10.08
C ILE A 302 8.89 29.94 -8.58
N CYS A 303 9.11 30.95 -7.73
CA CYS A 303 9.07 30.79 -6.28
C CYS A 303 7.71 30.33 -5.77
N ILE A 304 6.57 30.63 -6.39
CA ILE A 304 5.27 30.12 -5.93
C ILE A 304 5.20 28.59 -6.15
N VAL A 305 5.45 28.12 -7.37
CA VAL A 305 5.35 26.68 -7.69
C VAL A 305 6.40 25.85 -6.94
N LEU A 306 7.64 26.34 -6.86
CA LEU A 306 8.67 25.68 -6.06
C LEU A 306 8.41 25.80 -4.56
N LYS A 307 7.85 26.91 -4.03
CA LYS A 307 7.41 26.96 -2.63
C LYS A 307 6.32 25.92 -2.36
N THR A 308 5.38 25.65 -3.27
CA THR A 308 4.34 24.64 -3.00
C THR A 308 4.92 23.23 -2.79
N ARG A 309 5.94 22.82 -3.56
CA ARG A 309 6.57 21.49 -3.39
C ARG A 309 7.76 21.46 -2.42
N LEU A 310 8.55 22.54 -2.27
CA LEU A 310 9.63 22.61 -1.28
C LEU A 310 9.17 23.04 0.12
N PHE A 311 7.98 23.65 0.30
CA PHE A 311 7.40 23.81 1.64
C PHE A 311 7.26 22.44 2.32
N ALA A 312 6.75 21.46 1.58
CA ALA A 312 6.53 20.09 2.04
C ALA A 312 7.80 19.34 2.48
N CYS A 313 8.99 19.88 2.21
CA CYS A 313 10.28 19.27 2.59
C CYS A 313 11.18 20.18 3.45
N PHE A 314 11.08 21.52 3.32
CA PHE A 314 12.05 22.46 3.91
C PHE A 314 11.43 23.74 4.50
N CYS A 315 10.14 23.71 4.85
CA CYS A 315 9.55 24.72 5.74
C CYS A 315 8.85 24.05 6.91
N GLN A 316 8.70 24.76 8.02
CA GLN A 316 7.83 24.33 9.12
C GLN A 316 6.36 24.39 8.64
N VAL A 317 5.91 23.31 7.98
CA VAL A 317 4.54 23.17 7.48
C VAL A 317 3.63 23.03 8.70
N ASN A 318 2.98 24.15 9.00
CA ASN A 318 2.10 24.30 10.14
C ASN A 318 0.77 23.61 9.86
N ILE A 319 0.65 22.36 10.33
CA ILE A 319 -0.57 21.56 10.31
C ILE A 319 -1.35 21.86 11.59
N ARG A 320 -2.66 22.03 11.46
CA ARG A 320 -3.51 22.62 12.51
C ARG A 320 -4.82 21.84 12.62
N VAL A 321 -4.89 20.97 13.63
CA VAL A 321 -6.03 20.08 13.91
C VAL A 321 -6.95 20.74 14.92
N ALA A 322 -8.25 20.79 14.63
CA ALA A 322 -9.20 21.59 15.41
C ALA A 322 -10.28 20.75 16.12
N PHE A 323 -10.29 20.82 17.46
CA PHE A 323 -11.38 20.34 18.33
C PHE A 323 -12.12 21.49 19.02
N ASN A 324 -13.30 21.19 19.57
CA ASN A 324 -14.07 22.08 20.43
C ASN A 324 -15.12 21.24 21.17
N GLN A 325 -15.15 21.34 22.51
CA GLN A 325 -16.30 20.95 23.33
C GLN A 325 -16.43 21.86 24.56
N LYS A 326 -17.66 22.17 24.93
CA LYS A 326 -18.05 22.62 26.26
C LYS A 326 -19.46 22.10 26.56
N LEU A 327 -19.64 21.36 27.66
CA LEU A 327 -20.76 21.48 28.60
C LEU A 327 -20.59 20.52 29.79
N GLU A 328 -21.26 20.83 30.90
CA GLU A 328 -21.17 20.08 32.16
C GLU A 328 -22.11 18.87 32.18
N VAL A 329 -21.59 17.71 32.58
CA VAL A 329 -22.37 16.55 33.08
C VAL A 329 -21.62 15.96 34.28
N THR A 330 -22.36 15.40 35.23
CA THR A 330 -21.88 14.95 36.56
C THR A 330 -20.89 13.77 36.51
N ALA A 331 -20.19 13.58 37.64
CA ALA A 331 -19.10 12.62 37.82
C ALA A 331 -19.44 11.14 37.51
N ASN A 332 -18.36 10.34 37.37
CA ASN A 332 -18.30 8.88 37.31
C ASN A 332 -18.64 8.18 35.97
N ASN A 333 -18.77 8.89 34.85
CA ASN A 333 -18.55 8.30 33.51
C ASN A 333 -18.26 9.39 32.46
N LEU A 334 -16.98 9.53 32.07
CA LEU A 334 -16.54 10.48 31.02
C LEU A 334 -16.38 9.73 29.68
N PRO A 335 -17.20 10.00 28.64
CA PRO A 335 -17.03 9.35 27.34
C PRO A 335 -15.79 9.86 26.60
N ASN A 336 -15.11 8.96 25.89
CA ASN A 336 -13.76 9.20 25.37
C ASN A 336 -13.76 9.87 23.97
N TYR A 337 -14.18 11.14 23.92
CA TYR A 337 -14.28 11.91 22.68
C TYR A 337 -12.94 12.53 22.26
N GLY A 338 -12.61 12.45 20.96
CA GLY A 338 -11.41 13.08 20.36
C GLY A 338 -10.51 12.11 19.57
N ILE A 339 -10.75 10.80 19.67
CA ILE A 339 -9.92 9.69 19.15
C ILE A 339 -9.37 9.93 17.73
N ILE A 340 -10.19 10.35 16.76
CA ILE A 340 -9.76 10.53 15.35
C ILE A 340 -8.74 11.68 15.21
N GLY A 341 -8.99 12.83 15.84
CA GLY A 341 -8.06 13.96 15.78
C GLY A 341 -6.76 13.70 16.57
N ARG A 342 -6.82 12.91 17.66
CA ARG A 342 -5.63 12.45 18.39
C ARG A 342 -4.76 11.57 17.49
N GLN A 343 -5.37 10.65 16.73
CA GLN A 343 -4.66 9.82 15.75
C GLN A 343 -4.15 10.62 14.54
N TRP A 344 -4.89 11.63 14.05
CA TRP A 344 -4.35 12.56 13.04
C TRP A 344 -3.08 13.26 13.56
N ALA A 345 -3.10 13.76 14.80
CA ALA A 345 -1.92 14.36 15.40
C ALA A 345 -0.74 13.37 15.45
N VAL A 346 -0.95 12.14 15.92
CA VAL A 346 0.09 11.09 15.92
C VAL A 346 0.67 10.83 14.52
N LEU A 347 -0.15 10.76 13.47
CA LEU A 347 0.31 10.56 12.10
C LEU A 347 1.18 11.72 11.58
N PHE A 348 0.75 12.96 11.81
CA PHE A 348 1.49 14.15 11.36
C PHE A 348 2.78 14.36 12.18
N LEU A 349 2.75 14.19 13.50
CA LEU A 349 3.92 14.27 14.38
C LEU A 349 4.98 13.22 14.03
N LYS A 350 4.57 11.94 13.82
CA LYS A 350 5.47 10.86 13.36
C LYS A 350 5.99 11.06 11.93
N SER A 351 5.51 12.07 11.22
CA SER A 351 5.99 12.49 9.90
C SER A 351 6.71 13.85 9.93
N GLY A 352 7.11 14.33 11.11
CA GLY A 352 7.91 15.56 11.30
C GLY A 352 7.14 16.89 11.23
N TYR A 353 5.82 16.87 11.09
CA TYR A 353 5.02 18.10 10.98
C TYR A 353 4.73 18.73 12.36
N GLN A 354 4.81 20.06 12.46
CA GLN A 354 4.25 20.78 13.61
C GLN A 354 2.73 20.70 13.58
N VAL A 355 2.15 20.10 14.62
CA VAL A 355 0.71 20.00 14.83
C VAL A 355 0.29 20.95 15.93
N TRP A 356 -0.73 21.79 15.70
CA TRP A 356 -1.46 22.37 16.83
C TRP A 356 -2.82 21.74 17.00
N LEU A 357 -3.28 21.76 18.24
CA LEU A 357 -4.51 21.16 18.73
C LEU A 357 -5.38 22.27 19.34
N TYR A 358 -6.38 22.76 18.60
CA TYR A 358 -7.38 23.68 19.17
C TYR A 358 -8.38 22.89 20.04
N GLY A 359 -8.83 23.48 21.15
CA GLY A 359 -9.89 22.97 22.02
C GLY A 359 -10.64 24.09 22.75
N ARG A 360 -11.71 23.78 23.48
CA ARG A 360 -12.44 24.75 24.34
C ARG A 360 -12.30 24.49 25.85
N ASN A 361 -11.63 23.41 26.24
CA ASN A 361 -11.28 23.06 27.62
C ASN A 361 -9.79 22.67 27.63
N GLU A 362 -9.05 23.20 28.60
CA GLU A 362 -7.59 23.10 28.73
C GLU A 362 -7.13 21.78 29.37
N GLU A 363 -7.85 21.31 30.40
CA GLU A 363 -7.70 19.98 31.00
C GLU A 363 -7.88 18.87 29.94
N ARG A 364 -8.90 18.99 29.08
CA ARG A 364 -9.15 18.07 27.96
C ARG A 364 -8.09 18.15 26.84
N LEU A 365 -7.37 19.27 26.73
CA LEU A 365 -6.23 19.38 25.82
C LEU A 365 -4.99 18.70 26.39
N GLU A 366 -4.80 18.74 27.72
CA GLU A 366 -3.70 18.03 28.38
C GLU A 366 -3.93 16.51 28.43
N GLU A 367 -5.17 16.05 28.70
CA GLU A 367 -5.55 14.64 28.46
C GLU A 367 -5.15 14.18 27.05
N ALA A 368 -5.47 14.98 26.03
CA ALA A 368 -5.13 14.67 24.65
C ALA A 368 -3.62 14.70 24.38
N ARG A 369 -2.86 15.61 25.00
CA ARG A 369 -1.38 15.67 24.93
C ARG A 369 -0.76 14.38 25.49
N LEU A 370 -1.21 13.95 26.67
CA LEU A 370 -0.75 12.72 27.33
C LEU A 370 -1.10 11.46 26.53
N GLU A 371 -2.32 11.36 26.00
CA GLU A 371 -2.71 10.25 25.11
C GLU A 371 -1.88 10.21 23.81
N ILE A 372 -1.64 11.37 23.18
CA ILE A 372 -0.82 11.46 21.96
C ILE A 372 0.62 11.02 22.26
N ALA A 373 1.20 11.44 23.39
CA ALA A 373 2.52 10.98 23.83
C ALA A 373 2.56 9.45 24.04
N ALA A 374 1.58 8.86 24.73
CA ALA A 374 1.51 7.42 24.93
C ALA A 374 1.30 6.61 23.62
N LEU A 375 0.59 7.17 22.63
CA LEU A 375 0.46 6.60 21.27
C LEU A 375 1.71 6.79 20.41
N ILE A 376 2.58 7.75 20.77
CA ILE A 376 3.93 7.87 20.21
C ILE A 376 4.82 6.77 20.80
N GLU A 377 4.97 6.73 22.13
CA GLU A 377 5.83 5.79 22.87
C GLU A 377 5.51 4.31 22.64
N LYS A 378 4.23 3.93 22.48
CA LYS A 378 3.84 2.55 22.09
C LYS A 378 4.37 2.13 20.70
N GLY A 379 4.95 3.05 19.93
CA GLY A 379 5.57 2.80 18.64
C GLY A 379 6.88 2.01 18.73
N LYS A 380 7.80 2.39 19.63
CA LYS A 380 9.02 1.62 19.95
C LYS A 380 9.85 2.18 21.13
N THR A 381 10.90 1.43 21.47
CA THR A 381 11.81 1.63 22.59
C THR A 381 12.53 2.98 22.61
N SER A 382 12.21 3.81 23.61
CA SER A 382 13.13 4.71 24.33
C SER A 382 14.04 5.61 23.48
N THR A 383 13.50 6.71 22.94
CA THR A 383 14.23 7.99 22.73
C THR A 383 13.35 9.17 22.29
N GLU A 384 12.14 8.94 21.75
CA GLU A 384 11.28 9.93 21.04
C GLU A 384 10.68 11.09 21.87
N LYS A 385 11.38 11.65 22.87
CA LYS A 385 10.90 12.84 23.62
C LYS A 385 10.69 14.08 22.75
N SER A 386 11.39 14.21 21.62
CA SER A 386 11.31 15.37 20.73
C SER A 386 10.03 15.48 19.90
N LEU A 387 9.29 14.37 19.66
CA LEU A 387 8.10 14.41 18.81
C LEU A 387 6.91 15.12 19.46
N ILE A 388 6.82 15.16 20.80
CA ILE A 388 5.73 15.85 21.51
C ILE A 388 5.96 17.37 21.59
N ASP A 389 7.17 17.84 21.30
CA ASP A 389 7.50 19.27 21.24
C ASP A 389 7.02 19.93 19.93
N LEU A 390 6.80 19.10 18.89
CA LEU A 390 6.07 19.50 17.67
C LEU A 390 4.55 19.65 17.89
N LEU A 391 4.02 19.29 19.06
CA LEU A 391 2.61 19.43 19.43
C LEU A 391 2.37 20.65 20.34
N THR A 392 1.58 21.62 19.85
CA THR A 392 1.10 22.76 20.66
C THR A 392 -0.40 22.66 20.91
N THR A 393 -0.87 22.83 22.14
CA THR A 393 -2.30 22.93 22.49
C THR A 393 -2.73 24.40 22.59
N THR A 394 -3.98 24.72 22.25
CA THR A 394 -4.50 26.09 22.39
C THR A 394 -6.02 26.18 22.56
N THR A 395 -6.48 27.15 23.33
CA THR A 395 -7.90 27.54 23.46
C THR A 395 -8.32 28.64 22.48
N SER A 396 -7.42 29.10 21.60
CA SER A 396 -7.70 30.12 20.59
C SER A 396 -7.76 29.52 19.17
N LEU A 397 -8.97 29.50 18.58
CA LEU A 397 -9.16 29.09 17.19
C LEU A 397 -8.35 29.95 16.22
N LYS A 398 -8.26 31.27 16.49
CA LYS A 398 -7.52 32.23 15.65
C LYS A 398 -6.04 31.87 15.63
N ASP A 399 -5.44 31.70 16.79
CA ASP A 399 -3.99 31.51 16.88
C ASP A 399 -3.57 30.12 16.38
N CYS A 400 -4.46 29.13 16.50
CA CYS A 400 -4.33 27.85 15.79
C CYS A 400 -4.24 28.04 14.27
N ILE A 401 -5.23 28.68 13.63
CA ILE A 401 -5.37 28.60 12.16
C ILE A 401 -4.71 29.72 11.36
N GLN A 402 -4.31 30.84 11.96
CA GLN A 402 -3.90 32.05 11.21
C GLN A 402 -2.72 31.86 10.24
N ASN A 403 -1.86 30.86 10.51
CA ASN A 403 -0.70 30.46 9.70
C ASN A 403 -0.79 28.99 9.23
N ALA A 404 -1.99 28.41 9.15
CA ALA A 404 -2.18 27.01 8.77
C ALA A 404 -1.96 26.77 7.26
N ALA A 405 -1.20 25.73 6.91
CA ALA A 405 -1.18 25.16 5.57
C ALA A 405 -2.27 24.07 5.39
N VAL A 406 -2.61 23.37 6.48
CA VAL A 406 -3.60 22.29 6.50
C VAL A 406 -4.47 22.44 7.74
N ILE A 407 -5.79 22.46 7.53
CA ILE A 407 -6.80 22.46 8.60
C ILE A 407 -7.64 21.19 8.47
N ILE A 408 -7.74 20.40 9.55
CA ILE A 408 -8.67 19.25 9.60
C ILE A 408 -9.64 19.41 10.77
N GLU A 409 -10.92 19.52 10.42
CA GLU A 409 -12.06 19.68 11.33
C GLU A 409 -12.50 18.31 11.89
N ASN A 410 -12.41 18.16 13.21
CA ASN A 410 -12.62 16.90 13.94
C ASN A 410 -13.66 17.05 15.08
N LEU A 411 -14.66 17.91 14.89
CA LEU A 411 -15.72 18.16 15.87
C LEU A 411 -16.78 17.05 15.88
N LEU A 412 -17.59 17.06 16.94
CA LEU A 412 -18.84 16.31 17.05
C LEU A 412 -19.67 16.38 15.75
N GLU A 413 -20.35 15.29 15.41
CA GLU A 413 -21.26 15.19 14.25
C GLU A 413 -22.56 15.99 14.48
N ASN A 414 -22.41 17.32 14.54
CA ASN A 414 -23.47 18.30 14.69
C ASN A 414 -23.33 19.35 13.57
N LEU A 415 -24.20 19.27 12.57
CA LEU A 415 -24.13 20.13 11.38
C LEU A 415 -24.16 21.64 11.70
N PRO A 416 -25.03 22.17 12.58
CA PRO A 416 -24.98 23.57 13.00
C PRO A 416 -23.62 24.00 13.55
N LEU A 417 -23.01 23.20 14.44
CA LEU A 417 -21.70 23.49 15.04
C LEU A 417 -20.58 23.51 14.00
N LYS A 418 -20.53 22.52 13.10
CA LYS A 418 -19.53 22.49 12.02
C LYS A 418 -19.68 23.70 11.09
N LEU A 419 -20.92 24.07 10.72
CA LEU A 419 -21.19 25.25 9.90
C LEU A 419 -20.80 26.57 10.59
N GLU A 420 -20.96 26.67 11.91
CA GLU A 420 -20.52 27.83 12.69
C GLU A 420 -18.98 27.95 12.66
N VAL A 421 -18.27 26.87 12.96
CA VAL A 421 -16.79 26.88 13.03
C VAL A 421 -16.16 27.06 11.65
N LEU A 422 -16.70 26.46 10.58
CA LEU A 422 -16.21 26.69 9.21
C LEU A 422 -16.37 28.15 8.77
N LYS A 423 -17.45 28.84 9.19
CA LYS A 423 -17.62 30.29 8.96
C LYS A 423 -16.65 31.14 9.79
N GLN A 424 -16.30 30.71 11.00
CA GLN A 424 -15.26 31.35 11.80
C GLN A 424 -13.87 31.18 11.14
N ILE A 425 -13.56 29.99 10.62
CA ILE A 425 -12.35 29.71 9.84
C ILE A 425 -12.27 30.64 8.61
N GLU A 426 -13.33 30.76 7.82
CA GLU A 426 -13.36 31.68 6.66
C GLU A 426 -13.21 33.16 7.06
N LYS A 427 -13.85 33.59 8.16
CA LYS A 427 -13.70 34.95 8.66
C LYS A 427 -12.26 35.24 9.08
N ILE A 428 -11.63 34.34 9.85
CA ILE A 428 -10.27 34.50 10.37
C ILE A 428 -9.26 34.48 9.22
N LEU A 429 -9.26 33.43 8.40
CA LEU A 429 -8.31 33.31 7.29
C LEU A 429 -8.45 34.48 6.33
N SER A 430 -9.68 34.88 5.96
CA SER A 430 -9.86 35.99 5.02
C SER A 430 -9.52 37.39 5.54
N THR A 431 -8.98 37.50 6.77
CA THR A 431 -8.40 38.71 7.36
C THR A 431 -6.91 38.56 7.74
N SER A 432 -6.29 37.39 7.56
CA SER A 432 -4.86 37.20 7.85
C SER A 432 -3.98 37.66 6.69
N GLY A 433 -2.81 38.25 6.98
CA GLY A 433 -1.84 38.63 5.94
C GLY A 433 -1.24 37.42 5.23
N TYR A 434 -1.03 36.32 5.96
CA TYR A 434 -0.54 35.05 5.44
C TYR A 434 -1.48 34.48 4.35
N TRP A 435 -2.78 34.63 4.53
CA TRP A 435 -3.80 34.17 3.60
C TRP A 435 -3.72 34.80 2.21
N GLN A 436 -3.33 36.08 2.11
CA GLN A 436 -3.20 36.75 0.80
C GLN A 436 -2.09 36.14 -0.08
N ILE A 437 -1.14 35.43 0.53
CA ILE A 437 0.00 34.78 -0.13
C ILE A 437 -0.25 33.27 -0.32
N GLN A 438 -0.92 32.61 0.63
CA GLN A 438 -1.11 31.15 0.69
C GLN A 438 -2.53 30.69 0.26
N LYS A 439 -3.31 31.54 -0.43
CA LYS A 439 -4.69 31.21 -0.84
C LYS A 439 -4.81 29.92 -1.65
N GLU A 440 -3.88 29.68 -2.55
CA GLU A 440 -3.95 28.58 -3.53
C GLU A 440 -3.22 27.31 -3.07
N SER A 441 -2.63 27.32 -1.88
CA SER A 441 -1.94 26.18 -1.26
C SER A 441 -2.73 25.53 -0.11
N ILE A 442 -3.58 26.26 0.63
CA ILE A 442 -4.25 25.69 1.82
C ILE A 442 -5.11 24.45 1.50
N ILE A 443 -5.12 23.47 2.41
CA ILE A 443 -6.03 22.33 2.38
C ILE A 443 -6.98 22.43 3.58
N ILE A 444 -8.29 22.30 3.36
CA ILE A 444 -9.30 22.33 4.42
C ILE A 444 -10.14 21.06 4.34
N GLY A 445 -10.01 20.20 5.34
CA GLY A 445 -10.73 18.93 5.46
C GLY A 445 -11.74 18.92 6.61
N SER A 446 -12.77 18.10 6.49
CA SER A 446 -13.53 17.57 7.62
C SER A 446 -13.36 16.05 7.69
N SER A 447 -13.21 15.49 8.89
CA SER A 447 -13.19 14.04 9.14
C SER A 447 -14.60 13.44 9.32
N THR A 448 -15.67 14.14 8.93
CA THR A 448 -17.05 13.64 9.07
C THR A 448 -17.25 12.31 8.34
N SER A 449 -18.03 11.41 8.95
CA SER A 449 -18.46 10.13 8.35
C SER A 449 -19.87 10.23 7.77
N THR A 450 -20.56 11.36 7.96
CA THR A 450 -22.02 11.46 7.79
C THR A 450 -22.48 12.66 6.94
N PHE A 451 -21.86 13.84 7.05
CA PHE A 451 -22.33 15.03 6.35
C PHE A 451 -21.66 15.19 4.97
N PRO A 452 -22.42 15.35 3.87
CA PRO A 452 -21.85 15.58 2.55
C PRO A 452 -21.07 16.90 2.45
N ALA A 453 -20.01 16.95 1.64
CA ALA A 453 -19.12 18.10 1.54
C ALA A 453 -19.84 19.37 1.07
N LYS A 454 -20.83 19.21 0.16
CA LYS A 454 -21.73 20.29 -0.29
C LYS A 454 -22.60 20.88 0.82
N GLU A 455 -22.84 20.13 1.89
CA GLU A 455 -23.62 20.62 3.04
C GLU A 455 -22.77 21.40 4.02
N LEU A 456 -21.56 20.92 4.33
CA LEU A 456 -20.61 21.65 5.18
C LEU A 456 -20.15 22.99 4.56
N CYS A 457 -20.18 23.11 3.24
CA CYS A 457 -19.91 24.38 2.55
C CYS A 457 -21.07 25.40 2.56
N LYS A 458 -22.22 25.12 3.23
CA LYS A 458 -23.40 26.01 3.22
C LYS A 458 -23.15 27.36 3.92
N GLY A 459 -22.70 28.32 3.13
CA GLY A 459 -22.34 29.68 3.55
C GLY A 459 -20.84 29.94 3.65
N LEU A 460 -20.00 29.09 3.03
CA LEU A 460 -18.63 29.44 2.65
C LEU A 460 -18.63 30.13 1.28
N VAL A 461 -17.87 31.22 1.15
CA VAL A 461 -17.83 32.06 -0.05
C VAL A 461 -16.43 32.11 -0.66
N LYS A 462 -15.39 32.15 0.18
CA LYS A 462 -13.98 32.36 -0.20
C LYS A 462 -13.11 31.10 -0.10
N LEU A 463 -13.56 30.08 0.63
CA LEU A 463 -12.81 28.84 0.93
C LEU A 463 -13.45 27.55 0.41
N LYS A 464 -14.65 27.62 -0.17
CA LYS A 464 -15.37 26.43 -0.66
C LYS A 464 -14.54 25.59 -1.64
N ASP A 465 -13.72 26.24 -2.46
CA ASP A 465 -12.82 25.64 -3.45
C ASP A 465 -11.59 24.96 -2.81
N ARG A 466 -11.28 25.28 -1.55
CA ARG A 466 -10.24 24.63 -0.76
C ARG A 466 -10.77 23.53 0.16
N PHE A 467 -12.09 23.36 0.22
CA PHE A 467 -12.78 22.41 1.10
C PHE A 467 -13.00 21.04 0.44
N MET A 468 -12.80 19.99 1.23
CA MET A 468 -13.13 18.60 0.93
C MET A 468 -13.45 17.84 2.23
N ILE A 469 -13.90 16.60 2.12
CA ILE A 469 -13.87 15.65 3.25
C ILE A 469 -12.57 14.85 3.15
N ILE A 470 -11.93 14.63 4.30
CA ILE A 470 -10.72 13.83 4.47
C ILE A 470 -11.08 12.78 5.53
N HIS A 471 -11.75 11.70 5.11
CA HIS A 471 -12.35 10.71 6.01
C HIS A 471 -11.38 9.54 6.25
N PRO A 472 -10.75 9.44 7.44
CA PRO A 472 -9.87 8.33 7.77
C PRO A 472 -10.66 7.14 8.32
N ILE A 473 -10.11 5.93 8.19
CA ILE A 473 -10.76 4.72 8.68
C ILE A 473 -10.28 4.39 10.09
N ASN A 474 -11.20 4.21 11.04
CA ASN A 474 -10.84 3.92 12.44
C ASN A 474 -10.16 2.54 12.57
N PRO A 475 -8.93 2.44 13.13
CA PRO A 475 -8.05 3.51 13.63
C PRO A 475 -7.08 4.02 12.54
N PRO A 476 -7.03 5.34 12.21
CA PRO A 476 -6.13 5.90 11.19
C PRO A 476 -4.65 5.51 11.30
N THR A 477 -4.13 5.21 12.49
CA THR A 477 -2.72 4.79 12.65
C THR A 477 -2.45 3.37 12.12
N HIS A 478 -3.48 2.53 12.02
CA HIS A 478 -3.38 1.12 11.60
C HIS A 478 -4.08 0.85 10.25
N CYS A 479 -5.28 1.41 10.07
CA CYS A 479 -6.04 1.39 8.81
C CYS A 479 -5.59 2.55 7.92
N LYS A 480 -4.83 2.24 6.86
CA LYS A 480 -4.15 3.24 6.02
C LYS A 480 -5.03 3.93 4.98
N LEU A 481 -6.31 3.55 4.83
CA LEU A 481 -7.19 4.18 3.86
C LEU A 481 -7.63 5.57 4.37
N VAL A 482 -7.62 6.56 3.47
CA VAL A 482 -8.32 7.84 3.68
C VAL A 482 -9.09 8.21 2.42
N GLU A 483 -10.38 8.51 2.58
CA GLU A 483 -11.26 8.91 1.48
C GLU A 483 -11.24 10.43 1.33
N LEU A 484 -10.73 10.91 0.19
CA LEU A 484 -10.72 12.33 -0.17
C LEU A 484 -11.95 12.62 -1.05
N VAL A 485 -12.97 13.28 -0.48
CA VAL A 485 -14.26 13.53 -1.15
C VAL A 485 -14.33 14.98 -1.63
N GLN A 486 -14.23 15.16 -2.94
CA GLN A 486 -14.35 16.46 -3.58
C GLN A 486 -15.83 16.83 -3.82
N SER A 487 -16.12 18.13 -3.76
CA SER A 487 -17.34 18.70 -4.32
C SER A 487 -17.10 19.20 -5.74
N SER A 488 -18.17 19.47 -6.51
CA SER A 488 -18.08 20.02 -7.88
C SER A 488 -17.46 21.43 -7.97
N PHE A 489 -17.15 22.05 -6.84
CA PHE A 489 -16.47 23.34 -6.72
C PHE A 489 -15.07 23.24 -6.07
N THR A 490 -14.65 22.06 -5.60
CA THR A 490 -13.31 21.84 -5.02
C THR A 490 -12.25 21.96 -6.12
N ALA A 491 -11.20 22.75 -5.89
CA ALA A 491 -10.17 23.01 -6.88
C ALA A 491 -9.26 21.79 -7.09
N LYS A 492 -8.85 21.55 -8.34
CA LYS A 492 -8.01 20.40 -8.72
C LYS A 492 -6.68 20.36 -7.94
N ASN A 493 -6.00 21.50 -7.78
CA ASN A 493 -4.77 21.60 -7.00
C ASN A 493 -4.97 21.37 -5.48
N ALA A 494 -6.19 21.56 -4.95
CA ALA A 494 -6.49 21.27 -3.55
C ALA A 494 -6.62 19.75 -3.32
N ILE A 495 -7.34 19.03 -4.19
CA ILE A 495 -7.50 17.57 -4.07
C ILE A 495 -6.19 16.82 -4.39
N GLU A 496 -5.41 17.29 -5.38
CA GLU A 496 -4.07 16.75 -5.67
C GLU A 496 -3.08 17.01 -4.52
N GLY A 497 -3.08 18.23 -3.94
CA GLY A 497 -2.25 18.55 -2.78
C GLY A 497 -2.62 17.74 -1.53
N ALA A 498 -3.91 17.46 -1.32
CA ALA A 498 -4.37 16.57 -0.25
C ALA A 498 -3.96 15.11 -0.49
N TYR A 499 -3.97 14.65 -1.74
CA TYR A 499 -3.50 13.31 -2.11
C TYR A 499 -2.00 13.16 -1.83
N ASP A 500 -1.15 14.07 -2.33
CA ASP A 500 0.29 14.06 -2.08
C ASP A 500 0.61 14.14 -0.57
N LEU A 501 -0.11 14.99 0.18
CA LEU A 501 0.04 15.10 1.64
C LEU A 501 -0.30 13.81 2.39
N MET A 502 -1.46 13.19 2.09
CA MET A 502 -1.86 11.94 2.75
C MET A 502 -0.88 10.80 2.42
N LYS A 503 -0.39 10.76 1.18
CA LYS A 503 0.64 9.81 0.76
C LYS A 503 1.98 10.05 1.50
N SER A 504 2.37 11.30 1.77
CA SER A 504 3.60 11.61 2.50
C SER A 504 3.59 11.09 3.95
N ILE A 505 2.44 11.14 4.63
CA ILE A 505 2.27 10.60 6.00
C ILE A 505 2.01 9.07 6.03
N GLY A 506 2.32 8.37 4.93
CA GLY A 506 2.22 6.92 4.82
C GLY A 506 0.79 6.36 4.81
N GLN A 507 -0.22 7.19 4.59
CA GLN A 507 -1.58 6.75 4.26
C GLN A 507 -1.67 6.37 2.77
N LYS A 508 -2.80 5.78 2.39
CA LYS A 508 -3.20 5.44 1.03
C LYS A 508 -4.49 6.20 0.71
N PRO A 509 -4.37 7.46 0.25
CA PRO A 509 -5.54 8.24 -0.17
C PRO A 509 -6.22 7.62 -1.39
N ILE A 510 -7.53 7.74 -1.42
CA ILE A 510 -8.37 7.51 -2.60
C ILE A 510 -9.18 8.75 -2.93
N ILE A 511 -9.51 8.97 -4.20
CA ILE A 511 -10.31 10.13 -4.63
C ILE A 511 -11.75 9.71 -4.93
N MET A 512 -12.66 10.11 -4.06
CA MET A 512 -14.09 10.11 -4.34
C MET A 512 -14.41 11.31 -5.23
N LYS A 513 -14.56 11.05 -6.55
CA LYS A 513 -14.89 12.03 -7.59
C LYS A 513 -16.18 12.80 -7.31
N LYS A 514 -17.11 12.19 -6.57
CA LYS A 514 -18.46 12.71 -6.28
C LYS A 514 -18.80 12.57 -4.79
N ASP A 515 -19.52 13.57 -4.28
CA ASP A 515 -20.04 13.66 -2.92
C ASP A 515 -21.26 12.74 -2.69
N VAL A 516 -21.00 11.43 -2.66
CA VAL A 516 -21.95 10.33 -2.46
C VAL A 516 -22.18 10.07 -0.96
N PRO A 517 -23.44 9.92 -0.49
CA PRO A 517 -23.72 9.54 0.90
C PRO A 517 -23.00 8.24 1.30
N GLY A 518 -22.31 8.26 2.43
CA GLY A 518 -21.52 7.12 2.94
C GLY A 518 -20.24 6.83 2.14
N PHE A 519 -19.86 7.71 1.21
CA PHE A 519 -18.63 7.62 0.41
C PHE A 519 -18.49 6.24 -0.28
N ALA A 520 -17.30 5.64 -0.29
CA ALA A 520 -17.14 4.24 -0.70
C ALA A 520 -17.14 3.32 0.52
N LEU A 521 -16.29 3.55 1.53
CA LEU A 521 -16.11 2.56 2.61
C LEU A 521 -17.36 2.39 3.47
N ASN A 522 -17.95 3.48 3.98
CA ASN A 522 -19.12 3.34 4.86
C ASN A 522 -20.31 2.74 4.10
N ARG A 523 -20.47 3.08 2.82
CA ARG A 523 -21.47 2.48 1.92
C ARG A 523 -21.28 0.97 1.75
N LEU A 524 -20.06 0.53 1.45
CA LEU A 524 -19.70 -0.89 1.28
C LEU A 524 -19.76 -1.68 2.60
N GLN A 525 -19.28 -1.09 3.70
CA GLN A 525 -19.38 -1.65 5.05
C GLN A 525 -20.84 -1.88 5.44
N LEU A 526 -21.70 -0.88 5.23
CA LEU A 526 -23.08 -0.93 5.71
C LEU A 526 -23.97 -1.81 4.82
N ALA A 527 -23.65 -2.00 3.54
CA ALA A 527 -24.27 -3.04 2.72
C ALA A 527 -24.01 -4.46 3.26
N LEU A 528 -22.80 -4.72 3.77
CA LEU A 528 -22.49 -5.97 4.47
C LEU A 528 -23.21 -6.06 5.82
N VAL A 529 -23.28 -4.98 6.61
CA VAL A 529 -23.95 -4.97 7.93
C VAL A 529 -25.46 -5.16 7.81
N VAL A 530 -26.11 -4.54 6.82
CA VAL A 530 -27.55 -4.71 6.53
C VAL A 530 -27.90 -6.17 6.26
N GLU A 531 -27.14 -6.83 5.38
CA GLU A 531 -27.43 -8.23 5.05
C GLU A 531 -26.97 -9.18 6.15
N SER A 532 -25.89 -8.86 6.88
CA SER A 532 -25.47 -9.58 8.09
C SER A 532 -26.55 -9.58 9.17
N TRP A 533 -27.16 -8.41 9.43
CA TRP A 533 -28.25 -8.25 10.39
C TRP A 533 -29.43 -9.12 9.99
N ARG A 534 -29.86 -9.02 8.72
CA ARG A 534 -30.95 -9.85 8.16
C ARG A 534 -30.69 -11.34 8.34
N LEU A 535 -29.52 -11.82 7.93
CA LEU A 535 -29.20 -13.26 7.95
C LEU A 535 -29.16 -13.83 9.37
N VAL A 536 -28.81 -13.04 10.37
CA VAL A 536 -28.88 -13.45 11.78
C VAL A 536 -30.32 -13.37 12.33
N THR A 537 -31.06 -12.29 12.09
CA THR A 537 -32.41 -12.12 12.68
C THR A 537 -33.48 -12.98 12.01
N GLU A 538 -33.35 -13.24 10.71
CA GLU A 538 -34.11 -14.26 10.01
C GLU A 538 -33.65 -15.69 10.39
N GLY A 539 -32.63 -15.85 11.24
CA GLY A 539 -32.17 -17.13 11.77
C GLY A 539 -31.50 -18.04 10.74
N VAL A 540 -30.95 -17.48 9.66
CA VAL A 540 -30.27 -18.23 8.59
C VAL A 540 -28.89 -18.71 9.05
N VAL A 541 -28.21 -17.95 9.91
CA VAL A 541 -26.84 -18.24 10.39
C VAL A 541 -26.63 -17.60 11.78
N SER A 542 -25.69 -18.10 12.58
CA SER A 542 -25.26 -17.44 13.83
C SER A 542 -24.28 -16.29 13.55
N VAL A 543 -24.07 -15.39 14.52
CA VAL A 543 -23.02 -14.35 14.43
C VAL A 543 -21.62 -14.96 14.31
N GLU A 544 -21.37 -16.11 14.95
CA GLU A 544 -20.07 -16.80 14.89
C GLU A 544 -19.79 -17.37 13.49
N ASP A 545 -20.78 -18.03 12.88
CA ASP A 545 -20.67 -18.61 11.54
C ASP A 545 -20.66 -17.53 10.45
N LEU A 546 -21.49 -16.48 10.58
CA LEU A 546 -21.44 -15.28 9.73
C LEU A 546 -20.04 -14.64 9.73
N SER A 547 -19.41 -14.57 10.90
CA SER A 547 -18.05 -14.05 11.05
C SER A 547 -17.03 -14.95 10.37
N THR A 548 -17.14 -16.27 10.54
CA THR A 548 -16.32 -17.28 9.86
C THR A 548 -16.42 -17.16 8.33
N VAL A 549 -17.60 -16.85 7.79
CA VAL A 549 -17.79 -16.56 6.34
C VAL A 549 -16.94 -15.39 5.85
N MET A 550 -16.71 -14.39 6.70
CA MET A 550 -15.83 -13.26 6.40
C MET A 550 -14.35 -13.61 6.64
N THR A 551 -13.97 -14.12 7.81
CA THR A 551 -12.55 -14.32 8.20
C THR A 551 -11.86 -15.47 7.46
N GLU A 552 -12.60 -16.53 7.13
CA GLU A 552 -12.09 -17.74 6.44
C GLU A 552 -12.45 -17.78 4.95
N GLY A 553 -13.27 -16.82 4.50
CA GLY A 553 -13.85 -16.81 3.16
C GLY A 553 -13.63 -15.51 2.38
N LEU A 554 -14.45 -14.48 2.64
CA LEU A 554 -14.42 -13.24 1.86
C LEU A 554 -13.14 -12.42 2.05
N ALA A 555 -12.71 -12.19 3.30
CA ALA A 555 -11.55 -11.34 3.59
C ALA A 555 -10.22 -11.87 3.05
N PRO A 556 -9.86 -13.18 3.16
CA PRO A 556 -8.62 -13.71 2.58
C PRO A 556 -8.41 -13.36 1.10
N ARG A 557 -9.49 -13.41 0.29
CA ARG A 557 -9.45 -13.03 -1.13
C ARG A 557 -9.26 -11.52 -1.30
N TYR A 558 -9.96 -10.73 -0.48
CA TYR A 558 -9.97 -9.28 -0.53
C TYR A 558 -8.78 -8.59 0.14
N ILE A 559 -7.93 -9.30 0.87
CA ILE A 559 -6.68 -8.73 1.45
C ILE A 559 -5.70 -8.26 0.37
N PHE A 560 -5.75 -8.87 -0.82
CA PHE A 560 -4.80 -8.62 -1.90
C PHE A 560 -5.41 -8.12 -3.22
N TYR A 561 -6.71 -8.34 -3.45
CA TYR A 561 -7.36 -8.09 -4.75
C TYR A 561 -8.83 -7.67 -4.59
N GLY A 562 -9.29 -6.78 -5.46
CA GLY A 562 -10.65 -6.26 -5.44
C GLY A 562 -11.69 -7.27 -5.95
N PRO A 563 -13.00 -7.08 -5.70
CA PRO A 563 -14.03 -8.04 -6.10
C PRO A 563 -14.07 -8.29 -7.62
N PHE A 564 -13.78 -7.26 -8.44
CA PHE A 564 -13.68 -7.40 -9.88
C PHE A 564 -12.42 -8.16 -10.33
N GLU A 565 -11.27 -7.95 -9.68
CA GLU A 565 -10.03 -8.69 -9.94
C GLU A 565 -10.16 -10.17 -9.51
N VAL A 566 -10.80 -10.43 -8.37
CA VAL A 566 -11.14 -11.78 -7.89
C VAL A 566 -12.07 -12.49 -8.87
N GLY A 567 -13.10 -11.81 -9.39
CA GLY A 567 -14.00 -12.33 -10.43
C GLY A 567 -13.24 -12.64 -11.73
N HIS A 568 -12.45 -11.68 -12.22
CA HIS A 568 -11.62 -11.81 -13.42
C HIS A 568 -10.63 -12.98 -13.32
N MET A 569 -10.02 -13.23 -12.15
CA MET A 569 -9.12 -14.36 -11.93
C MET A 569 -9.83 -15.70 -11.70
N ASN A 570 -11.08 -15.71 -11.25
CA ASN A 570 -11.87 -16.93 -11.03
C ASN A 570 -12.49 -17.49 -12.32
N ALA A 571 -12.75 -16.63 -13.30
CA ALA A 571 -13.09 -17.02 -14.67
C ALA A 571 -11.91 -16.71 -15.63
N ASN A 572 -12.09 -16.88 -16.93
CA ASN A 572 -11.12 -16.47 -17.95
C ASN A 572 -11.38 -15.02 -18.37
N GLY A 573 -11.27 -14.09 -17.42
CA GLY A 573 -11.62 -12.68 -17.61
C GLY A 573 -13.00 -12.30 -17.05
N ILE A 574 -13.24 -10.99 -16.93
CA ILE A 574 -14.47 -10.47 -16.30
C ILE A 574 -15.73 -10.73 -17.12
N GLU A 575 -15.65 -10.75 -18.46
CA GLU A 575 -16.77 -11.10 -19.33
C GLU A 575 -17.19 -12.57 -19.14
N ASP A 576 -16.23 -13.50 -19.08
CA ASP A 576 -16.48 -14.92 -18.82
C ASP A 576 -17.06 -15.14 -17.41
N TYR A 577 -16.61 -14.36 -16.41
CA TYR A 577 -17.21 -14.36 -15.07
C TYR A 577 -18.68 -13.94 -15.11
N MET A 578 -18.98 -12.78 -15.72
CA MET A 578 -20.34 -12.24 -15.73
C MET A 578 -21.27 -13.07 -16.64
N ASN A 579 -20.78 -13.62 -17.75
CA ASN A 579 -21.56 -14.54 -18.59
C ASN A 579 -22.00 -15.81 -17.84
N ARG A 580 -21.15 -16.34 -16.94
CA ARG A 580 -21.46 -17.52 -16.12
C ARG A 580 -22.37 -17.20 -14.93
N TYR A 581 -22.08 -16.11 -14.22
CA TYR A 581 -22.63 -15.88 -12.87
C TYR A 581 -23.65 -14.75 -12.77
N SER A 582 -23.76 -13.84 -13.73
CA SER A 582 -24.67 -12.67 -13.67
C SER A 582 -26.12 -13.05 -13.33
N HIS A 583 -26.65 -14.12 -13.92
CA HIS A 583 -28.00 -14.60 -13.63
C HIS A 583 -28.14 -14.96 -12.15
N GLY A 584 -27.29 -15.86 -11.61
CA GLY A 584 -27.29 -16.23 -10.20
C GLY A 584 -26.99 -15.07 -9.22
N ILE A 585 -26.22 -14.08 -9.65
CA ILE A 585 -25.96 -12.85 -8.89
C ILE A 585 -27.23 -12.01 -8.76
N SER A 586 -27.86 -11.65 -9.89
CA SER A 586 -29.12 -10.88 -9.91
C SER A 586 -30.23 -11.63 -9.17
N ASP A 587 -30.41 -12.92 -9.48
CA ASP A 587 -31.38 -13.81 -8.87
C ASP A 587 -31.29 -13.93 -7.35
N THR A 588 -30.07 -13.83 -6.79
CA THR A 588 -29.86 -13.80 -5.35
C THR A 588 -30.16 -12.41 -4.79
N LEU A 589 -29.71 -11.34 -5.45
CA LEU A 589 -29.96 -9.96 -5.04
C LEU A 589 -31.45 -9.59 -5.06
N GLU A 590 -32.23 -10.13 -5.99
CA GLU A 590 -33.69 -9.96 -6.05
C GLU A 590 -34.44 -10.57 -4.85
N THR A 591 -33.81 -11.47 -4.09
CA THR A 591 -34.36 -12.03 -2.83
C THR A 591 -34.01 -11.20 -1.59
N PHE A 592 -33.48 -9.99 -1.74
CA PHE A 592 -33.14 -9.13 -0.60
C PHE A 592 -34.40 -8.39 -0.14
N GLY A 593 -34.81 -8.64 1.11
CA GLY A 593 -35.94 -7.95 1.74
C GLY A 593 -35.67 -6.46 2.01
N PRO A 594 -36.66 -5.73 2.54
CA PRO A 594 -36.47 -4.33 2.94
C PRO A 594 -35.34 -4.17 3.97
N THR A 595 -34.82 -2.95 4.12
CA THR A 595 -33.84 -2.60 5.17
C THR A 595 -34.35 -3.07 6.54
N PRO A 596 -33.57 -3.85 7.31
CA PRO A 596 -33.97 -4.26 8.66
C PRO A 596 -34.23 -3.07 9.58
N ASN A 597 -35.17 -3.21 10.50
CA ASN A 597 -35.35 -2.22 11.55
C ASN A 597 -34.30 -2.46 12.66
N PHE A 598 -33.19 -1.73 12.60
CA PHE A 598 -32.13 -1.80 13.62
C PHE A 598 -32.62 -1.44 15.03
N GLU A 599 -33.70 -0.67 15.16
CA GLU A 599 -34.34 -0.32 16.43
C GLU A 599 -35.34 -1.39 16.93
N ASN A 600 -35.52 -2.50 16.20
CA ASN A 600 -36.29 -3.64 16.69
C ASN A 600 -35.56 -4.30 17.87
N LYS A 601 -36.12 -4.17 19.07
CA LYS A 601 -35.50 -4.71 20.28
C LYS A 601 -35.28 -6.23 20.24
N GLN A 602 -36.20 -7.01 19.66
CA GLN A 602 -36.03 -8.47 19.60
C GLN A 602 -34.82 -8.87 18.74
N ASP A 603 -34.61 -8.17 17.62
CA ASP A 603 -33.48 -8.37 16.72
C ASP A 603 -32.16 -7.93 17.37
N LEU A 604 -32.17 -6.76 18.02
CA LEU A 604 -31.02 -6.20 18.74
C LEU A 604 -30.61 -7.08 19.93
N ASP A 605 -31.56 -7.54 20.75
CA ASP A 605 -31.31 -8.44 21.88
C ASP A 605 -30.73 -9.79 21.38
N MET A 606 -31.21 -10.33 20.24
CA MET A 606 -30.72 -11.57 19.64
C MET A 606 -29.28 -11.45 19.10
N ILE A 607 -28.95 -10.35 18.44
CA ILE A 607 -27.58 -10.07 17.95
C ILE A 607 -26.65 -9.77 19.13
N LYS A 608 -27.10 -8.99 20.12
CA LYS A 608 -26.35 -8.68 21.33
C LYS A 608 -25.97 -9.96 22.07
N LEU A 609 -26.92 -10.85 22.36
CA LEU A 609 -26.66 -12.09 23.10
C LEU A 609 -25.56 -12.95 22.48
N GLN A 610 -25.50 -13.03 21.15
CA GLN A 610 -24.45 -13.75 20.43
C GLN A 610 -23.12 -12.99 20.40
N LEU A 611 -23.15 -11.66 20.36
CA LEU A 611 -21.94 -10.83 20.43
C LEU A 611 -21.32 -10.89 21.83
N GLU A 612 -22.08 -10.81 22.92
CA GLU A 612 -21.55 -10.86 24.30
C GLU A 612 -20.79 -12.16 24.61
N ILE A 613 -21.05 -13.26 23.88
CA ILE A 613 -20.32 -14.53 24.00
C ILE A 613 -18.91 -14.44 23.38
N LYS A 614 -18.74 -13.64 22.32
CA LYS A 614 -17.54 -13.61 21.46
C LYS A 614 -16.71 -12.34 21.59
N VAL A 615 -17.37 -11.21 21.79
CA VAL A 615 -16.84 -9.87 22.04
C VAL A 615 -17.67 -9.27 23.20
N PRO A 616 -17.35 -9.63 24.46
CA PRO A 616 -18.06 -9.08 25.62
C PRO A 616 -17.94 -7.56 25.69
N THR A 617 -19.04 -6.86 25.93
CA THR A 617 -19.08 -5.38 25.92
C THR A 617 -18.12 -4.77 26.95
N ASP A 618 -17.90 -5.42 28.10
CA ASP A 618 -16.94 -5.01 29.13
C ASP A 618 -15.47 -5.10 28.67
N LYS A 619 -15.18 -5.92 27.65
CA LYS A 619 -13.81 -6.19 27.13
C LYS A 619 -13.54 -5.54 25.78
N VAL A 620 -14.47 -4.77 25.24
CA VAL A 620 -14.31 -4.10 23.93
C VAL A 620 -13.02 -3.27 23.85
N THR A 621 -12.57 -2.65 24.95
CA THR A 621 -11.31 -1.91 25.01
C THR A 621 -10.08 -2.81 24.80
N ASP A 622 -10.02 -3.97 25.46
CA ASP A 622 -8.90 -4.91 25.32
C ASP A 622 -8.91 -5.56 23.92
N ILE A 623 -10.08 -5.90 23.41
CA ILE A 623 -10.26 -6.50 22.07
C ILE A 623 -9.93 -5.48 20.97
N ARG A 624 -10.16 -4.17 21.19
CA ARG A 624 -9.66 -3.09 20.31
C ARG A 624 -8.13 -3.08 20.26
N ILE A 625 -7.44 -3.26 21.40
CA ILE A 625 -5.96 -3.31 21.47
C ILE A 625 -5.41 -4.57 20.80
N GLU A 626 -6.06 -5.72 21.00
CA GLU A 626 -5.74 -6.98 20.32
C GLU A 626 -5.90 -6.84 18.80
N ARG A 627 -7.06 -6.35 18.34
CA ARG A 627 -7.36 -6.04 16.93
C ARG A 627 -6.32 -5.14 16.31
N ASP A 628 -5.94 -4.06 16.98
CA ASP A 628 -4.98 -3.09 16.44
C ASP A 628 -3.58 -3.69 16.32
N SER A 629 -3.18 -4.54 17.27
CA SER A 629 -1.96 -5.34 17.18
C SER A 629 -1.97 -6.31 15.99
N LYS A 630 -3.11 -6.98 15.73
CA LYS A 630 -3.30 -7.87 14.57
C LYS A 630 -3.28 -7.10 13.23
N LEU A 631 -3.89 -5.91 13.17
CA LEU A 631 -3.83 -5.01 12.02
C LEU A 631 -2.39 -4.56 11.73
N ASP A 632 -1.62 -4.24 12.77
CA ASP A 632 -0.24 -3.79 12.64
C ASP A 632 0.71 -4.92 12.20
N ALA A 633 0.48 -6.15 12.68
CA ALA A 633 1.13 -7.36 12.18
C ALA A 633 0.78 -7.64 10.71
N LEU A 634 -0.51 -7.51 10.34
CA LEU A 634 -0.98 -7.68 8.96
C LEU A 634 -0.39 -6.63 8.00
N ALA A 635 -0.25 -5.38 8.45
CA ALA A 635 0.42 -4.33 7.68
C ALA A 635 1.92 -4.64 7.45
N LYS A 636 2.61 -5.20 8.45
CA LYS A 636 4.01 -5.68 8.32
C LYS A 636 4.13 -6.87 7.38
N PHE A 637 3.18 -7.81 7.43
CA PHE A 637 3.09 -8.95 6.50
C PHE A 637 2.83 -8.48 5.05
N LYS A 638 1.83 -7.61 4.81
CA LYS A 638 1.51 -7.11 3.47
C LYS A 638 2.69 -6.41 2.77
N LYS A 639 3.53 -5.68 3.52
CA LYS A 639 4.75 -5.04 2.98
C LYS A 639 5.71 -6.02 2.28
N GLN A 640 5.76 -7.28 2.70
CA GLN A 640 6.65 -8.29 2.11
C GLN A 640 6.34 -8.51 0.61
N PHE A 641 5.05 -8.43 0.24
CA PHE A 641 4.58 -8.57 -1.15
C PHE A 641 4.63 -7.25 -1.95
N THR A 642 4.95 -6.13 -1.31
CA THR A 642 5.11 -4.83 -1.97
C THR A 642 6.56 -4.59 -2.41
N CYS A 643 7.54 -5.14 -1.67
CA CYS A 643 8.97 -5.03 -2.03
C CYS A 643 9.46 -6.11 -3.03
N GLN A 644 8.57 -6.98 -3.54
CA GLN A 644 8.93 -8.05 -4.47
C GLN A 644 8.36 -7.81 -5.88
N ILE A 645 8.99 -6.87 -6.61
CA ILE A 645 8.82 -6.71 -8.07
C ILE A 645 10.20 -6.81 -8.74
N SER A 646 10.93 -7.89 -8.45
CA SER A 646 12.10 -8.36 -9.21
C SER A 646 12.39 -9.82 -8.87
N SER A 647 12.96 -10.55 -9.83
CA SER A 647 13.24 -12.01 -9.82
C SER A 647 12.02 -12.96 -9.82
N TYR A 648 12.26 -14.22 -10.22
CA TYR A 648 11.30 -15.34 -10.41
C TYR A 648 10.45 -15.37 -11.70
N PHE A 649 11.13 -15.41 -12.86
CA PHE A 649 10.55 -15.95 -14.12
C PHE A 649 11.39 -17.11 -14.69
N SER A 650 11.00 -18.34 -14.33
CA SER A 650 11.14 -19.60 -15.06
C SER A 650 10.45 -20.68 -14.19
N HIS A 651 9.79 -21.73 -14.68
CA HIS A 651 9.94 -22.44 -15.95
C HIS A 651 8.62 -22.59 -16.72
N THR A 652 8.72 -22.84 -18.03
CA THR A 652 7.58 -23.04 -18.94
C THR A 652 7.18 -24.51 -19.04
N ILE A 653 5.92 -24.84 -18.73
CA ILE A 653 5.27 -26.09 -19.19
C ILE A 653 3.87 -25.75 -19.72
N SER A 654 3.67 -25.97 -21.03
CA SER A 654 2.38 -25.84 -21.71
C SER A 654 1.41 -26.96 -21.32
N LEU A 655 0.11 -26.66 -21.31
CA LEU A 655 -1.00 -27.59 -21.60
C LEU A 655 -2.32 -26.79 -21.73
N SER A 656 -3.30 -27.35 -22.44
CA SER A 656 -4.48 -26.65 -22.97
C SER A 656 -5.67 -26.54 -22.00
N CYS A 657 -6.62 -25.66 -22.33
CA CYS A 657 -7.83 -25.41 -21.53
C CYS A 657 -9.00 -26.32 -21.94
N GLY A 658 -9.73 -26.84 -20.96
CA GLY A 658 -11.03 -27.52 -21.11
C GLY A 658 -11.81 -27.47 -19.79
N GLN A 659 -13.14 -27.31 -19.86
CA GLN A 659 -14.03 -27.28 -18.69
C GLN A 659 -14.82 -28.58 -18.61
N VAL A 660 -14.75 -29.36 -17.50
CA VAL A 660 -15.58 -30.55 -17.19
C VAL A 660 -15.23 -31.11 -15.77
N LEU A 661 -16.08 -31.76 -14.93
CA LEU A 661 -17.55 -31.71 -14.74
C LEU A 661 -18.12 -32.58 -13.54
N HIS A 662 -17.48 -32.77 -12.35
CA HIS A 662 -17.60 -34.09 -11.65
C HIS A 662 -17.38 -34.24 -10.09
N VAL A 663 -17.58 -35.46 -9.53
CA VAL A 663 -17.89 -35.84 -8.11
C VAL A 663 -16.82 -36.65 -7.30
N LEU A 664 -16.52 -36.30 -6.05
CA LEU A 664 -15.68 -37.12 -5.14
C LEU A 664 -16.47 -38.07 -4.22
N VAL A 665 -15.81 -39.13 -3.72
CA VAL A 665 -16.35 -40.06 -2.71
C VAL A 665 -15.29 -40.49 -1.69
N LEU A 666 -15.70 -40.76 -0.43
CA LEU A 666 -14.85 -41.30 0.65
C LEU A 666 -15.21 -42.71 1.09
N HIS A 667 -14.17 -43.48 1.44
CA HIS A 667 -14.29 -44.83 2.00
C HIS A 667 -13.64 -44.97 3.37
N GLY A 668 -14.29 -45.78 4.20
CA GLY A 668 -13.68 -46.44 5.37
C GLY A 668 -13.63 -47.95 5.13
N GLY A 669 -12.78 -48.40 4.18
CA GLY A 669 -12.61 -49.81 3.81
C GLY A 669 -13.51 -50.31 2.65
N ALA A 670 -12.87 -50.73 1.55
CA ALA A 670 -13.42 -51.54 0.44
C ALA A 670 -14.53 -50.95 -0.52
N LEU A 671 -14.83 -51.68 -1.60
CA LEU A 671 -15.40 -51.37 -2.95
C LEU A 671 -16.92 -50.95 -2.99
N CYS A 672 -17.58 -50.20 -3.91
CA CYS A 672 -17.45 -49.67 -5.32
C CYS A 672 -18.81 -49.01 -5.87
N SER A 673 -18.88 -47.83 -6.60
CA SER A 673 -20.04 -46.87 -6.97
C SER A 673 -20.01 -45.42 -7.78
N ASN A 674 -19.24 -44.92 -8.81
CA ASN A 674 -19.00 -43.46 -9.36
C ASN A 674 -18.81 -42.09 -8.52
N PHE A 675 -18.40 -40.85 -8.98
CA PHE A 675 -18.43 -40.09 -10.30
C PHE A 675 -17.36 -38.93 -10.66
N SER A 676 -16.15 -38.74 -10.09
CA SER A 676 -14.93 -37.91 -10.54
C SER A 676 -14.49 -36.43 -10.25
N SER A 677 -13.88 -35.74 -11.23
CA SER A 677 -12.67 -34.87 -11.13
C SER A 677 -12.66 -33.44 -11.72
N GLY A 678 -13.65 -32.58 -11.48
CA GLY A 678 -13.58 -31.15 -11.87
C GLY A 678 -12.50 -30.35 -11.10
N VAL A 679 -12.24 -29.08 -11.41
CA VAL A 679 -11.26 -28.24 -10.66
C VAL A 679 -11.60 -28.14 -9.16
N ILE A 680 -12.89 -28.15 -8.81
CA ILE A 680 -13.35 -28.25 -7.41
C ILE A 680 -13.25 -29.71 -6.91
N GLY A 681 -13.67 -30.71 -7.68
CA GLY A 681 -13.55 -32.13 -7.33
C GLY A 681 -12.11 -32.61 -7.06
N ARG A 682 -11.12 -32.10 -7.81
CA ARG A 682 -9.69 -32.34 -7.58
C ARG A 682 -9.20 -31.70 -6.28
N GLN A 683 -9.67 -30.50 -5.95
CA GLN A 683 -9.34 -29.87 -4.67
C GLN A 683 -10.02 -30.59 -3.50
N TRP A 684 -11.28 -31.03 -3.64
CA TRP A 684 -11.88 -31.96 -2.69
C TRP A 684 -11.03 -33.23 -2.53
N ALA A 685 -10.58 -33.86 -3.62
CA ALA A 685 -9.70 -35.04 -3.54
C ALA A 685 -8.48 -34.77 -2.65
N VAL A 686 -7.79 -33.66 -2.90
CA VAL A 686 -6.61 -33.23 -2.11
C VAL A 686 -6.95 -32.96 -0.64
N LEU A 687 -8.09 -32.32 -0.33
CA LEU A 687 -8.57 -32.10 1.04
C LEU A 687 -8.78 -33.42 1.80
N PHE A 688 -9.41 -34.39 1.15
CA PHE A 688 -9.77 -35.67 1.76
C PHE A 688 -8.60 -36.66 1.85
N LEU A 689 -7.74 -36.72 0.82
CA LEU A 689 -6.45 -37.42 0.86
C LEU A 689 -5.55 -36.86 1.96
N GLY A 690 -5.52 -35.53 2.11
CA GLY A 690 -4.82 -34.83 3.20
C GLY A 690 -5.28 -35.27 4.58
N ALA A 691 -6.60 -35.43 4.78
CA ALA A 691 -7.17 -35.96 6.01
C ALA A 691 -7.11 -37.50 6.15
N GLY A 692 -6.34 -38.18 5.28
CA GLY A 692 -6.05 -39.61 5.34
C GLY A 692 -7.21 -40.52 4.97
N PHE A 693 -8.23 -40.02 4.28
CA PHE A 693 -9.33 -40.84 3.77
C PHE A 693 -8.91 -41.58 2.49
N ASP A 694 -9.52 -42.75 2.26
CA ASP A 694 -9.49 -43.40 0.96
C ASP A 694 -10.50 -42.72 0.03
N VAL A 695 -10.04 -42.34 -1.15
CA VAL A 695 -10.77 -41.47 -2.09
C VAL A 695 -10.99 -42.20 -3.39
N ARG A 696 -12.24 -42.18 -3.89
CA ARG A 696 -12.56 -42.66 -5.22
C ARG A 696 -13.08 -41.55 -6.14
N MET A 697 -12.78 -41.76 -7.43
CA MET A 697 -12.92 -40.83 -8.57
C MET A 697 -13.22 -41.67 -9.85
N HIS A 698 -13.67 -41.11 -10.98
CA HIS A 698 -14.32 -41.89 -12.08
C HIS A 698 -14.09 -41.50 -13.57
N ASP A 699 -14.64 -40.36 -13.97
CA ASP A 699 -14.81 -39.69 -15.24
C ASP A 699 -15.52 -40.49 -16.35
N VAL A 700 -16.46 -39.82 -17.04
CA VAL A 700 -17.06 -40.38 -18.26
C VAL A 700 -16.01 -40.46 -19.38
N SER A 701 -14.91 -39.70 -19.24
CA SER A 701 -13.72 -39.77 -20.06
C SER A 701 -12.50 -40.23 -19.25
N SER A 702 -11.96 -41.42 -19.53
CA SER A 702 -10.73 -41.91 -18.88
C SER A 702 -9.54 -40.94 -19.02
N GLU A 703 -9.45 -40.16 -20.10
CA GLU A 703 -8.44 -39.11 -20.27
C GLU A 703 -8.46 -38.07 -19.14
N GLN A 704 -9.66 -37.71 -18.68
CA GLN A 704 -9.83 -36.73 -17.61
C GLN A 704 -9.45 -37.28 -16.23
N LEU A 705 -9.51 -38.61 -16.02
CA LEU A 705 -8.92 -39.27 -14.85
C LEU A 705 -7.39 -39.14 -14.85
N ASP A 706 -6.75 -39.45 -15.97
CA ASP A 706 -5.29 -39.41 -16.09
C ASP A 706 -4.78 -37.98 -15.81
N ILE A 707 -5.44 -36.98 -16.39
CA ILE A 707 -5.20 -35.56 -16.09
C ILE A 707 -5.46 -35.27 -14.60
N ALA A 708 -6.52 -35.81 -14.00
CA ALA A 708 -6.84 -35.57 -12.59
C ALA A 708 -5.79 -36.12 -11.63
N VAL A 709 -5.30 -37.34 -11.84
CA VAL A 709 -4.25 -37.97 -11.02
C VAL A 709 -2.97 -37.13 -11.08
N VAL A 710 -2.59 -36.65 -12.26
CA VAL A 710 -1.43 -35.77 -12.46
C VAL A 710 -1.60 -34.42 -11.76
N GLU A 711 -2.75 -33.76 -11.88
CA GLU A 711 -2.98 -32.46 -11.23
C GLU A 711 -3.17 -32.59 -9.70
N ILE A 712 -3.75 -33.67 -9.21
CA ILE A 712 -3.83 -33.98 -7.76
C ILE A 712 -2.43 -34.21 -7.19
N SER A 713 -1.58 -34.98 -7.89
CA SER A 713 -0.18 -35.18 -7.49
C SER A 713 0.60 -33.86 -7.42
N LYS A 714 0.45 -32.99 -8.43
CA LYS A 714 1.06 -31.64 -8.43
C LYS A 714 0.56 -30.79 -7.27
N LEU A 715 -0.75 -30.74 -7.01
CA LEU A 715 -1.32 -29.91 -5.96
C LEU A 715 -0.98 -30.42 -4.56
N LEU A 716 -0.96 -31.74 -4.34
CA LEU A 716 -0.44 -32.36 -3.12
C LEU A 716 1.02 -31.97 -2.87
N LYS A 717 1.87 -32.06 -3.90
CA LYS A 717 3.28 -31.66 -3.78
C LYS A 717 3.44 -30.16 -3.56
N GLN A 718 2.67 -29.33 -4.27
CA GLN A 718 2.67 -27.89 -4.03
C GLN A 718 2.29 -27.57 -2.59
N LEU A 719 1.32 -28.25 -1.98
CA LEU A 719 0.94 -28.02 -0.57
C LEU A 719 1.98 -28.51 0.43
N GLU A 720 2.75 -29.56 0.09
CA GLU A 720 3.92 -29.99 0.87
C GLU A 720 5.03 -28.93 0.84
N ASP A 721 5.35 -28.40 -0.36
CA ASP A 721 6.37 -27.36 -0.57
C ASP A 721 5.92 -25.98 -0.03
N ASP A 722 4.65 -25.63 -0.22
CA ASP A 722 3.98 -24.48 0.41
C ASP A 722 3.81 -24.69 1.92
N GLY A 723 4.21 -25.82 2.53
CA GLY A 723 4.12 -26.06 3.98
C GLY A 723 2.71 -25.95 4.56
N LEU A 724 1.71 -26.36 3.78
CA LEU A 724 0.27 -26.38 4.09
C LEU A 724 -0.33 -27.80 3.96
N ALA A 725 0.52 -28.83 3.88
CA ALA A 725 0.12 -30.22 3.93
C ALA A 725 -0.69 -30.50 5.20
N ARG A 726 -1.91 -30.99 5.03
CA ARG A 726 -2.85 -31.29 6.13
C ARG A 726 -2.70 -32.71 6.68
N SER A 727 -1.69 -33.44 6.21
CA SER A 727 -1.39 -34.83 6.55
C SER A 727 0.01 -35.00 7.11
N SER A 728 0.21 -36.00 7.96
CA SER A 728 1.53 -36.59 8.23
C SER A 728 1.93 -37.65 7.20
N LEU A 729 1.02 -38.05 6.29
CA LEU A 729 1.30 -38.96 5.18
C LEU A 729 2.07 -38.24 4.08
N SER A 730 3.09 -38.89 3.51
CA SER A 730 3.80 -38.37 2.32
C SER A 730 2.84 -38.23 1.12
N VAL A 731 3.18 -37.38 0.15
CA VAL A 731 2.44 -37.28 -1.12
C VAL A 731 2.28 -38.66 -1.79
N GLY A 732 3.31 -39.52 -1.70
CA GLY A 732 3.27 -40.88 -2.24
C GLY A 732 2.31 -41.81 -1.49
N ASP A 733 2.16 -41.65 -0.17
CA ASP A 733 1.21 -42.44 0.64
C ASP A 733 -0.23 -41.94 0.49
N GLN A 734 -0.41 -40.64 0.27
CA GLN A 734 -1.71 -40.05 -0.09
C GLN A 734 -2.14 -40.53 -1.49
N LEU A 735 -1.26 -40.56 -2.49
CA LEU A 735 -1.61 -41.04 -3.83
C LEU A 735 -1.98 -42.54 -3.88
N LYS A 736 -1.46 -43.38 -2.97
CA LYS A 736 -1.91 -44.79 -2.83
C LYS A 736 -3.39 -44.94 -2.44
N ARG A 737 -3.98 -43.89 -1.87
CA ARG A 737 -5.38 -43.82 -1.44
C ARG A 737 -6.31 -43.22 -2.49
N LEU A 738 -5.77 -42.76 -3.63
CA LEU A 738 -6.55 -42.27 -4.76
C LEU A 738 -6.85 -43.42 -5.73
N HIS A 739 -8.13 -43.69 -5.96
CA HIS A 739 -8.58 -44.69 -6.93
C HIS A 739 -9.47 -44.07 -8.00
N VAL A 740 -9.33 -44.54 -9.24
CA VAL A 740 -10.01 -44.04 -10.43
C VAL A 740 -10.74 -45.18 -11.16
N THR A 741 -11.96 -44.96 -11.70
CA THR A 741 -12.79 -46.03 -12.31
C THR A 741 -13.95 -45.57 -13.20
N ASN A 742 -14.17 -46.16 -14.38
CA ASN A 742 -15.17 -45.66 -15.33
C ASN A 742 -16.65 -46.12 -15.11
N SER A 743 -17.02 -46.71 -13.96
CA SER A 743 -18.33 -47.36 -13.75
C SER A 743 -19.13 -46.81 -12.55
N LEU A 744 -20.42 -46.46 -12.74
CA LEU A 744 -21.34 -46.07 -11.64
C LEU A 744 -21.77 -47.24 -10.77
N ILE A 745 -21.12 -48.40 -10.90
CA ILE A 745 -21.06 -49.39 -9.83
C ILE A 745 -19.65 -49.55 -9.18
N ASP A 746 -18.67 -48.63 -9.39
CA ASP A 746 -17.24 -48.78 -8.96
C ASP A 746 -16.47 -47.70 -8.10
N CYS A 747 -16.91 -46.44 -7.89
CA CYS A 747 -16.52 -45.53 -6.78
C CYS A 747 -17.30 -45.69 -5.41
N LEU A 748 -18.50 -45.08 -5.17
CA LEU A 748 -19.46 -45.25 -4.01
C LEU A 748 -19.49 -46.53 -3.13
N ASN A 749 -19.98 -47.76 -3.43
CA ASN A 749 -20.27 -48.77 -2.35
C ASN A 749 -19.21 -48.87 -1.23
N GLY A 750 -19.69 -49.03 0.00
CA GLY A 750 -18.88 -48.77 1.20
C GLY A 750 -18.62 -47.28 1.50
N ALA A 751 -19.18 -46.34 0.74
CA ALA A 751 -18.97 -44.92 0.95
C ALA A 751 -19.72 -44.41 2.17
N VAL A 752 -19.07 -43.47 2.86
CA VAL A 752 -19.65 -42.72 3.98
C VAL A 752 -20.00 -41.28 3.60
N TYR A 753 -19.42 -40.76 2.52
CA TYR A 753 -19.58 -39.37 2.07
C TYR A 753 -19.46 -39.27 0.54
N VAL A 754 -20.32 -38.46 -0.06
CA VAL A 754 -20.45 -38.24 -1.50
C VAL A 754 -20.44 -36.74 -1.78
N GLN A 755 -19.56 -36.27 -2.66
CA GLN A 755 -19.38 -34.84 -2.93
C GLN A 755 -19.50 -34.55 -4.43
N GLU A 756 -20.69 -34.21 -4.88
CA GLU A 756 -20.93 -33.83 -6.26
C GLU A 756 -20.29 -32.48 -6.58
N SER A 757 -19.69 -32.32 -7.78
CA SER A 757 -19.20 -31.03 -8.30
C SER A 757 -19.31 -30.97 -9.83
N VAL A 758 -20.48 -31.37 -10.36
CA VAL A 758 -20.90 -31.14 -11.76
C VAL A 758 -21.22 -29.63 -11.97
N PRO A 759 -21.62 -29.13 -13.16
CA PRO A 759 -21.69 -27.69 -13.36
C PRO A 759 -22.86 -27.10 -12.58
N GLU A 760 -22.89 -25.78 -12.47
CA GLU A 760 -24.04 -25.03 -11.95
C GLU A 760 -25.20 -25.00 -12.99
N GLN A 761 -25.68 -26.18 -13.39
CA GLN A 761 -26.85 -26.38 -14.23
C GLN A 761 -27.78 -27.39 -13.55
N LEU A 762 -28.98 -26.95 -13.21
CA LEU A 762 -29.93 -27.72 -12.40
C LEU A 762 -30.28 -29.06 -13.04
N ASP A 763 -30.64 -29.07 -14.33
CA ASP A 763 -30.97 -30.27 -15.11
C ASP A 763 -29.85 -31.32 -15.11
N GLN A 764 -28.57 -30.90 -15.07
CA GLN A 764 -27.44 -31.82 -15.07
C GLN A 764 -27.21 -32.42 -13.68
N LYS A 765 -27.34 -31.62 -12.62
CA LYS A 765 -27.33 -32.10 -11.24
C LYS A 765 -28.45 -33.10 -11.01
N ILE A 766 -29.69 -32.75 -11.37
CA ILE A 766 -30.87 -33.64 -11.21
C ILE A 766 -30.63 -34.98 -11.92
N LYS A 767 -30.27 -34.99 -13.21
CA LYS A 767 -30.05 -36.23 -13.98
C LYS A 767 -28.97 -37.16 -13.41
N LEU A 768 -27.95 -36.62 -12.75
CA LEU A 768 -26.96 -37.42 -12.03
C LEU A 768 -27.53 -37.97 -10.72
N TRP A 769 -28.18 -37.11 -9.92
CA TRP A 769 -28.74 -37.53 -8.65
C TRP A 769 -29.93 -38.51 -8.81
N GLU A 770 -30.68 -38.46 -9.92
CA GLU A 770 -31.65 -39.50 -10.33
C GLU A 770 -30.99 -40.88 -10.51
N GLN A 771 -29.83 -40.95 -11.19
CA GLN A 771 -29.09 -42.20 -11.38
C GLN A 771 -28.56 -42.76 -10.04
N ILE A 772 -28.08 -41.86 -9.17
CA ILE A 772 -27.61 -42.26 -7.84
C ILE A 772 -28.80 -42.69 -6.96
N ASP A 773 -29.98 -42.05 -7.03
CA ASP A 773 -31.18 -42.42 -6.25
C ASP A 773 -31.69 -43.82 -6.61
N GLN A 774 -31.70 -44.15 -7.91
CA GLN A 774 -31.97 -45.51 -8.38
C GLN A 774 -30.96 -46.51 -7.82
N LEU A 775 -29.66 -46.23 -7.97
CA LEU A 775 -28.61 -47.19 -7.61
C LEU A 775 -28.41 -47.35 -6.11
N LEU A 776 -28.73 -46.35 -5.29
CA LEU A 776 -28.82 -46.47 -3.82
C LEU A 776 -29.65 -47.70 -3.42
N THR A 777 -30.74 -48.02 -4.13
CA THR A 777 -31.60 -49.18 -3.82
C THR A 777 -30.97 -50.55 -4.14
N THR A 778 -29.95 -50.58 -5.01
CA THR A 778 -29.27 -51.81 -5.47
C THR A 778 -27.86 -52.00 -4.91
N CYS A 779 -27.31 -50.94 -4.32
CA CYS A 779 -25.94 -50.85 -3.86
C CYS A 779 -25.78 -51.46 -2.46
N ASN A 780 -24.78 -52.34 -2.29
CA ASN A 780 -24.41 -52.95 -1.01
C ASN A 780 -23.68 -51.95 -0.08
N LEU A 781 -24.33 -50.83 0.23
CA LEU A 781 -23.84 -49.78 1.12
C LEU A 781 -23.97 -50.23 2.59
N ALA A 782 -22.89 -50.09 3.34
CA ALA A 782 -22.87 -50.36 4.78
C ALA A 782 -23.79 -49.36 5.50
N ASP A 783 -24.97 -49.84 5.89
CA ASP A 783 -26.12 -49.05 6.36
C ASP A 783 -26.38 -47.80 5.51
N ILE A 784 -27.12 -48.00 4.41
CA ILE A 784 -27.56 -46.99 3.44
C ILE A 784 -28.05 -45.66 4.06
N LYS A 785 -28.59 -45.69 5.28
CA LYS A 785 -29.09 -44.51 6.00
C LYS A 785 -27.98 -43.57 6.52
N SER A 786 -26.74 -44.03 6.59
CA SER A 786 -25.61 -43.28 7.15
C SER A 786 -24.85 -42.43 6.12
N VAL A 787 -25.05 -42.68 4.82
CA VAL A 787 -24.25 -42.07 3.74
C VAL A 787 -24.65 -40.62 3.52
N ILE A 788 -23.73 -39.69 3.74
CA ILE A 788 -23.93 -38.25 3.51
C ILE A 788 -23.84 -37.93 2.01
N LEU A 789 -24.85 -37.23 1.48
CA LEU A 789 -24.91 -36.80 0.09
C LEU A 789 -24.76 -35.27 0.03
N ALA A 790 -23.65 -34.80 -0.54
CA ALA A 790 -23.31 -33.39 -0.64
C ALA A 790 -23.19 -32.94 -2.10
N SER A 791 -23.68 -31.75 -2.43
CA SER A 791 -23.46 -31.08 -3.72
C SER A 791 -22.62 -29.81 -3.55
N SER A 792 -21.61 -29.61 -4.38
CA SER A 792 -20.95 -28.31 -4.56
C SER A 792 -21.78 -27.50 -5.54
N SER A 793 -22.57 -26.60 -4.97
CA SER A 793 -23.41 -25.61 -5.62
C SER A 793 -23.00 -24.24 -5.08
N SER A 794 -23.18 -23.16 -5.85
CA SER A 794 -22.94 -21.79 -5.40
C SER A 794 -24.21 -20.96 -5.22
N THR A 795 -25.30 -21.36 -5.87
CA THR A 795 -26.59 -20.66 -5.91
C THR A 795 -27.80 -21.59 -6.01
N LEU A 796 -27.63 -22.81 -6.53
CA LEU A 796 -28.69 -23.81 -6.63
C LEU A 796 -29.01 -24.40 -5.25
N GLN A 797 -30.23 -24.14 -4.80
CA GLN A 797 -30.79 -24.56 -3.51
C GLN A 797 -30.89 -26.09 -3.37
N PRO A 798 -30.46 -26.71 -2.24
CA PRO A 798 -30.51 -28.16 -2.06
C PRO A 798 -31.90 -28.78 -2.26
N CYS A 799 -32.99 -28.12 -1.87
CA CYS A 799 -34.34 -28.65 -2.14
C CYS A 799 -34.61 -28.79 -3.65
N LYS A 800 -34.17 -27.81 -4.46
CA LYS A 800 -34.35 -27.86 -5.93
C LYS A 800 -33.63 -29.01 -6.60
N ILE A 801 -32.63 -29.61 -5.94
CA ILE A 801 -31.92 -30.79 -6.44
C ILE A 801 -32.61 -32.08 -5.94
N VAL A 802 -33.08 -32.12 -4.69
CA VAL A 802 -33.56 -33.36 -4.03
C VAL A 802 -35.09 -33.50 -3.95
N ASP A 803 -35.88 -32.49 -4.35
CA ASP A 803 -37.35 -32.50 -4.26
C ASP A 803 -38.00 -33.72 -4.95
N GLY A 804 -37.38 -34.26 -6.00
CA GLY A 804 -37.84 -35.46 -6.73
C GLY A 804 -37.25 -36.80 -6.28
N LEU A 805 -36.33 -36.82 -5.31
CA LEU A 805 -35.42 -37.96 -5.05
C LEU A 805 -35.67 -38.61 -3.68
N PRO A 806 -36.58 -39.60 -3.60
CA PRO A 806 -37.13 -40.08 -2.32
C PRO A 806 -36.12 -40.84 -1.47
N ASN A 807 -35.11 -41.48 -2.05
CA ASN A 807 -34.10 -42.23 -1.30
C ASN A 807 -32.99 -41.33 -0.73
N MET A 808 -33.01 -40.03 -1.05
CA MET A 808 -31.97 -39.06 -0.70
C MET A 808 -32.37 -37.97 0.29
N LYS A 809 -33.65 -37.56 0.33
CA LYS A 809 -34.11 -36.31 0.98
C LYS A 809 -33.45 -36.01 2.34
N ASN A 810 -33.59 -36.93 3.28
CA ASN A 810 -33.06 -36.82 4.65
C ASN A 810 -31.53 -36.78 4.75
N ARG A 811 -30.81 -37.16 3.68
CA ARG A 811 -29.35 -37.29 3.65
C ARG A 811 -28.65 -36.29 2.73
N PHE A 812 -29.40 -35.31 2.20
CA PHE A 812 -28.91 -34.38 1.18
C PHE A 812 -28.66 -32.97 1.73
N LEU A 813 -27.45 -32.46 1.43
CA LEU A 813 -27.04 -31.08 1.70
C LEU A 813 -26.25 -30.49 0.51
N VAL A 814 -26.12 -29.17 0.48
CA VAL A 814 -25.07 -28.49 -0.29
C VAL A 814 -23.88 -28.26 0.64
N ALA A 815 -22.69 -28.63 0.18
CA ALA A 815 -21.41 -28.24 0.76
C ALA A 815 -20.74 -27.31 -0.25
N HIS A 816 -20.84 -26.01 -0.02
CA HIS A 816 -20.31 -24.97 -0.91
C HIS A 816 -18.90 -24.57 -0.47
N PRO A 817 -17.84 -24.99 -1.20
CA PRO A 817 -16.48 -24.54 -0.96
C PRO A 817 -16.24 -23.17 -1.60
N ILE A 818 -15.49 -22.32 -0.93
CA ILE A 818 -15.03 -21.06 -1.52
C ILE A 818 -13.79 -21.29 -2.40
N ASN A 819 -13.75 -20.74 -3.62
CA ASN A 819 -12.58 -20.89 -4.50
C ASN A 819 -11.44 -19.92 -4.15
N PRO A 820 -10.18 -20.37 -3.93
CA PRO A 820 -9.69 -21.77 -3.91
C PRO A 820 -9.75 -22.42 -2.51
N PRO A 821 -10.43 -23.58 -2.31
CA PRO A 821 -10.66 -24.15 -0.97
C PRO A 821 -9.42 -24.71 -0.26
N MET A 822 -8.31 -24.88 -0.99
CA MET A 822 -7.03 -25.25 -0.38
C MET A 822 -6.47 -24.15 0.52
N TYR A 823 -6.76 -22.88 0.23
CA TYR A 823 -6.20 -21.72 0.92
C TYR A 823 -7.27 -20.86 1.62
N CYS A 824 -8.48 -20.75 1.06
CA CYS A 824 -9.62 -20.14 1.71
C CYS A 824 -10.47 -21.25 2.35
N ARG A 825 -10.51 -21.33 3.69
CA ARG A 825 -10.91 -22.57 4.39
C ARG A 825 -12.40 -22.74 4.62
N LEU A 826 -13.23 -21.74 4.31
CA LEU A 826 -14.68 -21.78 4.51
C LEU A 826 -15.37 -22.88 3.67
N VAL A 827 -16.29 -23.60 4.31
CA VAL A 827 -17.31 -24.42 3.64
C VAL A 827 -18.68 -24.08 4.21
N GLU A 828 -19.64 -23.71 3.36
CA GLU A 828 -21.03 -23.56 3.82
C GLU A 828 -21.75 -24.90 3.74
N LEU A 829 -22.23 -25.43 4.87
CA LEU A 829 -23.11 -26.60 4.91
C LEU A 829 -24.56 -26.13 4.97
N VAL A 830 -25.31 -26.43 3.90
CA VAL A 830 -26.69 -25.98 3.69
C VAL A 830 -27.61 -27.20 3.58
N PRO A 831 -28.49 -27.46 4.55
CA PRO A 831 -29.39 -28.60 4.54
C PRO A 831 -30.48 -28.42 3.46
N SER A 832 -30.97 -29.53 2.90
CA SER A 832 -32.33 -29.51 2.34
C SER A 832 -33.35 -29.36 3.48
N SER A 833 -34.58 -28.94 3.19
CA SER A 833 -35.67 -28.85 4.18
C SER A 833 -36.11 -30.19 4.78
N TYR A 834 -35.47 -31.28 4.36
CA TYR A 834 -35.73 -32.64 4.81
C TYR A 834 -34.56 -33.25 5.60
N ALA A 835 -33.38 -32.61 5.62
CA ALA A 835 -32.15 -33.20 6.11
C ALA A 835 -32.17 -33.44 7.64
N ASP A 836 -31.73 -34.62 8.07
CA ASP A 836 -31.68 -34.98 9.49
C ASP A 836 -30.58 -34.17 10.22
N GLN A 837 -30.79 -33.83 11.50
CA GLN A 837 -29.82 -33.01 12.25
C GLN A 837 -28.46 -33.71 12.42
N ASP A 838 -28.46 -35.02 12.62
CA ASP A 838 -27.24 -35.83 12.78
C ASP A 838 -26.39 -35.88 11.49
N LEU A 839 -27.02 -35.70 10.32
CA LEU A 839 -26.33 -35.57 9.03
C LEU A 839 -25.46 -34.31 9.01
N MET A 840 -26.03 -33.19 9.44
CA MET A 840 -25.36 -31.88 9.45
C MET A 840 -24.20 -31.86 10.44
N GLU A 841 -24.35 -32.50 11.60
CA GLU A 841 -23.27 -32.63 12.57
C GLU A 841 -22.15 -33.54 12.05
N SER A 842 -22.50 -34.69 11.46
CA SER A 842 -21.54 -35.61 10.84
C SER A 842 -20.75 -34.94 9.71
N ALA A 843 -21.43 -34.15 8.86
CA ALA A 843 -20.79 -33.37 7.80
C ALA A 843 -19.88 -32.27 8.35
N PHE A 844 -20.29 -31.57 9.42
CA PHE A 844 -19.46 -30.55 10.09
C PHE A 844 -18.19 -31.16 10.69
N LEU A 845 -18.31 -32.30 11.37
CA LEU A 845 -17.17 -33.03 11.95
C LEU A 845 -16.20 -33.54 10.88
N ILE A 846 -16.72 -34.07 9.76
CA ILE A 846 -15.89 -34.43 8.59
C ILE A 846 -15.14 -33.20 8.08
N MET A 847 -15.81 -32.08 7.84
CA MET A 847 -15.18 -30.86 7.32
C MET A 847 -14.12 -30.28 8.29
N LYS A 848 -14.37 -30.31 9.61
CA LYS A 848 -13.34 -29.96 10.62
C LYS A 848 -12.13 -30.91 10.53
N LYS A 849 -12.34 -32.22 10.32
CA LYS A 849 -11.24 -33.19 10.10
C LYS A 849 -10.43 -32.89 8.83
N LEU A 850 -11.01 -32.26 7.81
CA LEU A 850 -10.26 -31.77 6.62
C LEU A 850 -9.41 -30.53 6.89
N GLY A 851 -9.44 -29.99 8.11
CA GLY A 851 -8.89 -28.69 8.44
C GLY A 851 -9.66 -27.52 7.80
N GLN A 852 -10.86 -27.74 7.27
CA GLN A 852 -11.73 -26.65 6.81
C GLN A 852 -12.38 -25.93 8.00
N ALA A 853 -12.94 -24.77 7.72
CA ALA A 853 -13.80 -24.00 8.60
C ALA A 853 -15.25 -24.10 8.10
N PRO A 854 -15.93 -25.24 8.34
CA PRO A 854 -17.34 -25.35 8.01
C PRO A 854 -18.18 -24.40 8.88
N ILE A 855 -19.27 -23.91 8.31
CA ILE A 855 -20.37 -23.25 9.01
C ILE A 855 -21.68 -24.02 8.82
N ARG A 856 -22.67 -23.81 9.69
CA ARG A 856 -24.04 -24.33 9.53
C ARG A 856 -24.95 -23.20 9.03
N VAL A 857 -25.52 -23.37 7.85
CA VAL A 857 -26.63 -22.54 7.36
C VAL A 857 -27.92 -23.24 7.78
N ASN A 858 -28.79 -22.57 8.53
CA ASN A 858 -29.98 -23.18 9.15
C ASN A 858 -31.19 -23.25 8.22
N LYS A 859 -31.13 -22.62 7.05
CA LYS A 859 -32.24 -22.46 6.10
C LYS A 859 -31.75 -22.58 4.66
N ASP A 860 -32.52 -23.25 3.82
CA ASP A 860 -32.30 -23.24 2.38
C ASP A 860 -32.66 -21.84 1.81
N VAL A 861 -31.65 -20.97 1.71
CA VAL A 861 -31.76 -19.63 1.13
C VAL A 861 -30.95 -19.52 -0.17
N LYS A 862 -31.50 -18.81 -1.15
CA LYS A 862 -30.87 -18.60 -2.45
C LYS A 862 -29.57 -17.77 -2.30
N GLY A 863 -28.45 -18.35 -2.71
CA GLY A 863 -27.11 -17.74 -2.56
C GLY A 863 -26.49 -17.85 -1.16
N PHE A 864 -27.05 -18.69 -0.28
CA PHE A 864 -26.46 -19.06 1.02
C PHE A 864 -26.08 -17.85 1.88
N VAL A 865 -24.97 -17.85 2.62
CA VAL A 865 -24.49 -16.71 3.41
C VAL A 865 -23.38 -15.97 2.66
N LEU A 866 -22.36 -16.70 2.17
CA LEU A 866 -21.21 -16.08 1.50
C LEU A 866 -21.62 -15.34 0.23
N ASN A 867 -22.40 -15.97 -0.65
CA ASN A 867 -22.71 -15.34 -1.93
C ASN A 867 -23.64 -14.14 -1.77
N ARG A 868 -24.55 -14.13 -0.79
CA ARG A 868 -25.32 -12.93 -0.41
C ARG A 868 -24.41 -11.77 0.02
N LEU A 869 -23.48 -12.01 0.95
CA LEU A 869 -22.49 -11.00 1.39
C LEU A 869 -21.54 -10.56 0.25
N GLN A 870 -21.15 -11.49 -0.62
CA GLN A 870 -20.32 -11.20 -1.79
C GLN A 870 -21.05 -10.32 -2.80
N TYR A 871 -22.31 -10.63 -3.10
CA TYR A 871 -23.08 -9.97 -4.15
C TYR A 871 -23.60 -8.59 -3.72
N THR A 872 -23.97 -8.38 -2.45
CA THR A 872 -24.34 -7.03 -1.96
C THR A 872 -23.16 -6.05 -2.06
N LEU A 873 -21.95 -6.52 -1.70
CA LEU A 873 -20.71 -5.78 -1.88
C LEU A 873 -20.42 -5.51 -3.36
N LEU A 874 -20.54 -6.54 -4.22
CA LEU A 874 -20.33 -6.42 -5.67
C LEU A 874 -21.32 -5.44 -6.32
N ALA A 875 -22.58 -5.40 -5.87
CA ALA A 875 -23.60 -4.50 -6.38
C ALA A 875 -23.31 -3.03 -6.02
N GLN A 876 -22.90 -2.74 -4.77
CA GLN A 876 -22.49 -1.38 -4.41
C GLN A 876 -21.17 -0.96 -5.07
N CYS A 877 -20.23 -1.90 -5.26
CA CYS A 877 -19.04 -1.68 -6.09
C CYS A 877 -19.40 -1.32 -7.55
N TRP A 878 -20.37 -2.00 -8.15
CA TRP A 878 -20.84 -1.72 -9.51
C TRP A 878 -21.48 -0.33 -9.60
N HIS A 879 -22.39 0.02 -8.69
CA HIS A 879 -23.01 1.36 -8.62
C HIS A 879 -21.97 2.47 -8.53
N LEU A 880 -20.97 2.35 -7.63
CA LEU A 880 -19.92 3.37 -7.47
C LEU A 880 -19.06 3.61 -8.74
N ILE A 881 -18.83 2.58 -9.57
CA ILE A 881 -18.07 2.70 -10.83
C ILE A 881 -18.96 3.13 -12.01
N ALA A 882 -20.23 2.72 -12.03
CA ALA A 882 -21.22 3.13 -13.02
C ALA A 882 -21.60 4.61 -12.86
N ASP A 883 -21.78 5.08 -11.62
CA ASP A 883 -21.98 6.49 -11.28
C ASP A 883 -20.71 7.35 -11.48
N ASP A 884 -19.56 6.76 -11.83
CA ASP A 884 -18.24 7.41 -11.86
C ASP A 884 -17.96 8.23 -10.58
N ALA A 885 -18.28 7.63 -9.41
CA ALA A 885 -18.03 8.23 -8.10
C ALA A 885 -16.60 7.98 -7.59
N ILE A 886 -15.93 6.95 -8.12
CA ILE A 886 -14.60 6.47 -7.74
C ILE A 886 -13.95 5.80 -8.95
N SER A 887 -12.62 5.65 -9.01
CA SER A 887 -11.96 4.79 -10.01
C SER A 887 -11.95 3.32 -9.57
N MET A 888 -11.66 2.36 -10.47
CA MET A 888 -11.52 0.96 -10.05
C MET A 888 -10.30 0.75 -9.15
N GLU A 889 -9.24 1.53 -9.29
CA GLU A 889 -8.02 1.45 -8.47
C GLU A 889 -8.24 1.99 -7.06
N ASP A 890 -8.92 3.13 -6.96
CA ASP A 890 -9.40 3.71 -5.70
C ASP A 890 -10.34 2.71 -5.00
N LEU A 891 -11.31 2.14 -5.72
CA LEU A 891 -12.24 1.14 -5.18
C LEU A 891 -11.52 -0.13 -4.72
N ASN A 892 -10.52 -0.60 -5.46
CA ASN A 892 -9.68 -1.72 -5.04
C ASN A 892 -8.98 -1.40 -3.71
N THR A 893 -8.39 -0.20 -3.61
CA THR A 893 -7.73 0.29 -2.39
C THR A 893 -8.69 0.39 -1.20
N VAL A 894 -9.95 0.81 -1.41
CA VAL A 894 -11.01 0.80 -0.37
C VAL A 894 -11.24 -0.61 0.18
N ILE A 895 -11.25 -1.62 -0.70
CA ILE A 895 -11.40 -3.03 -0.33
C ILE A 895 -10.15 -3.55 0.38
N THR A 896 -8.96 -3.45 -0.24
CA THR A 896 -7.74 -4.13 0.22
C THR A 896 -7.06 -3.46 1.42
N GLU A 897 -7.29 -2.17 1.65
CA GLU A 897 -6.64 -1.39 2.71
C GLU A 897 -7.62 -0.85 3.77
N GLY A 898 -8.92 -0.82 3.46
CA GLY A 898 -9.98 -0.39 4.38
C GLY A 898 -10.79 -1.54 4.97
N LEU A 899 -11.53 -2.28 4.13
CA LEU A 899 -12.46 -3.31 4.61
C LEU A 899 -11.78 -4.64 4.94
N ALA A 900 -11.03 -5.22 4.01
CA ALA A 900 -10.46 -6.56 4.15
C ALA A 900 -9.52 -6.72 5.37
N PRO A 901 -8.68 -5.74 5.75
CA PRO A 901 -7.85 -5.85 6.95
C PRO A 901 -8.65 -5.99 8.25
N ARG A 902 -9.83 -5.35 8.33
CA ARG A 902 -10.73 -5.43 9.49
C ARG A 902 -11.49 -6.75 9.50
N TYR A 903 -11.90 -7.22 8.32
CA TYR A 903 -12.60 -8.50 8.15
C TYR A 903 -11.70 -9.74 8.14
N ALA A 904 -10.37 -9.59 8.16
CA ALA A 904 -9.43 -10.71 8.28
C ALA A 904 -9.52 -11.46 9.62
N PHE A 905 -10.03 -10.78 10.66
CA PHE A 905 -10.01 -11.27 12.04
C PHE A 905 -11.37 -11.21 12.76
N TYR A 906 -12.31 -10.35 12.30
CA TYR A 906 -13.60 -10.13 12.94
C TYR A 906 -14.71 -9.94 11.89
N GLY A 907 -15.91 -10.44 12.16
CA GLY A 907 -17.06 -10.35 11.26
C GLY A 907 -17.70 -8.95 11.21
N PRO A 908 -18.71 -8.73 10.36
CA PRO A 908 -19.27 -7.39 10.14
C PRO A 908 -19.97 -6.84 11.38
N LEU A 909 -20.59 -7.73 12.17
CA LEU A 909 -21.29 -7.38 13.42
C LEU A 909 -20.30 -7.11 14.56
N GLU A 910 -19.23 -7.90 14.71
CA GLU A 910 -18.16 -7.60 15.67
C GLU A 910 -17.42 -6.29 15.33
N VAL A 911 -17.19 -6.02 14.03
CA VAL A 911 -16.55 -4.77 13.59
C VAL A 911 -17.40 -3.55 13.94
N VAL A 912 -18.73 -3.57 13.80
CA VAL A 912 -19.58 -2.45 14.24
C VAL A 912 -19.73 -2.39 15.77
N HIS A 913 -19.83 -3.54 16.45
CA HIS A 913 -19.83 -3.62 17.91
C HIS A 913 -18.56 -2.98 18.51
N MET A 914 -17.39 -3.17 17.90
CA MET A 914 -16.12 -2.54 18.34
C MET A 914 -15.92 -1.08 17.89
N ASN A 915 -16.66 -0.60 16.87
CA ASN A 915 -16.62 0.81 16.43
C ASN A 915 -17.42 1.73 17.40
N ALA A 916 -18.30 1.14 18.18
CA ALA A 916 -19.05 1.75 19.27
C ALA A 916 -18.67 1.05 20.59
N ASP A 917 -19.25 1.45 21.71
CA ASP A 917 -19.06 0.80 23.01
C ASP A 917 -20.14 -0.26 23.22
N GLY A 918 -20.20 -1.23 22.30
CA GLY A 918 -21.24 -2.26 22.21
C GLY A 918 -22.23 -2.06 21.06
N ILE A 919 -22.99 -3.10 20.71
CA ILE A 919 -23.93 -3.06 19.56
C ILE A 919 -25.15 -2.15 19.79
N GLU A 920 -25.63 -2.03 21.04
CA GLU A 920 -26.71 -1.10 21.40
C GLU A 920 -26.27 0.37 21.20
N ASP A 921 -25.04 0.69 21.63
CA ASP A 921 -24.44 2.01 21.43
C ASP A 921 -24.20 2.31 19.95
N PHE A 922 -23.83 1.29 19.15
CA PHE A 922 -23.76 1.42 17.68
C PHE A 922 -25.12 1.76 17.07
N VAL A 923 -26.19 1.04 17.44
CA VAL A 923 -27.55 1.31 16.94
C VAL A 923 -28.05 2.69 17.40
N HIS A 924 -27.83 3.06 18.66
CA HIS A 924 -28.22 4.35 19.20
C HIS A 924 -27.49 5.53 18.52
N LYS A 925 -26.18 5.41 18.28
CA LYS A 925 -25.38 6.47 17.62
C LYS A 925 -25.58 6.53 16.10
N TYR A 926 -25.72 5.38 15.44
CA TYR A 926 -25.62 5.29 13.98
C TYR A 926 -26.80 4.61 13.27
N GLY A 927 -27.67 3.86 13.96
CA GLY A 927 -28.73 3.03 13.35
C GLY A 927 -29.65 3.81 12.41
N LYS A 928 -30.01 5.05 12.74
CA LYS A 928 -30.74 5.96 11.84
C LYS A 928 -29.93 6.32 10.59
N ALA A 929 -28.65 6.63 10.71
CA ALA A 929 -27.78 6.95 9.58
C ALA A 929 -27.56 5.74 8.66
N VAL A 930 -27.41 4.53 9.24
CA VAL A 930 -27.38 3.25 8.51
C VAL A 930 -28.70 3.06 7.74
N THR A 931 -29.83 3.31 8.40
CA THR A 931 -31.17 3.17 7.80
C THR A 931 -31.37 4.12 6.62
N GLU A 932 -31.05 5.42 6.76
CA GLU A 932 -31.16 6.38 5.66
C GLU A 932 -30.17 6.09 4.53
N LEU A 933 -28.93 5.70 4.84
CA LEU A 933 -27.95 5.32 3.80
C LEU A 933 -28.41 4.10 3.00
N SER A 934 -28.99 3.11 3.67
CA SER A 934 -29.49 1.87 3.03
C SER A 934 -30.60 2.15 2.02
N LYS A 935 -31.44 3.17 2.25
CA LYS A 935 -32.46 3.62 1.28
C LYS A 935 -31.85 4.24 0.02
N THR A 936 -30.56 4.58 0.02
CA THR A 936 -29.84 5.09 -1.16
C THR A 936 -29.14 3.97 -1.97
N PHE A 937 -29.25 2.70 -1.55
CA PHE A 937 -28.75 1.58 -2.35
C PHE A 937 -29.58 1.48 -3.64
N GLY A 938 -28.89 1.49 -4.79
CA GLY A 938 -29.53 1.37 -6.09
C GLY A 938 -30.17 -0.01 -6.31
N PRO A 939 -30.98 -0.17 -7.38
CA PRO A 939 -31.58 -1.46 -7.73
C PRO A 939 -30.50 -2.52 -8.04
N VAL A 940 -30.93 -3.77 -8.23
CA VAL A 940 -30.05 -4.85 -8.73
C VAL A 940 -29.41 -4.39 -10.05
N PRO A 941 -28.06 -4.34 -10.16
CA PRO A 941 -27.41 -3.91 -11.38
C PRO A 941 -27.67 -4.85 -12.57
N ASP A 942 -27.74 -4.30 -13.77
CA ASP A 942 -27.59 -5.11 -14.98
C ASP A 942 -26.10 -5.48 -15.16
N PHE A 943 -25.72 -6.63 -14.60
CA PHE A 943 -24.38 -7.21 -14.78
C PHE A 943 -24.07 -7.63 -16.23
N LYS A 944 -24.99 -7.42 -17.18
CA LYS A 944 -24.83 -7.63 -18.63
C LYS A 944 -24.76 -6.31 -19.43
N ASP A 945 -24.76 -5.14 -18.78
CA ASP A 945 -24.54 -3.85 -19.45
C ASP A 945 -23.20 -3.87 -20.21
N LYS A 946 -23.27 -3.75 -21.54
CA LYS A 946 -22.11 -3.89 -22.42
C LYS A 946 -21.10 -2.76 -22.30
N ASN A 947 -21.53 -1.56 -21.91
CA ASN A 947 -20.64 -0.41 -21.75
C ASN A 947 -19.84 -0.55 -20.46
N MET A 948 -20.51 -0.96 -19.38
CA MET A 948 -19.87 -1.20 -18.08
C MET A 948 -19.01 -2.48 -18.12
N LEU A 949 -19.46 -3.56 -18.75
CA LEU A 949 -18.61 -4.74 -18.98
C LEU A 949 -17.36 -4.40 -19.80
N LYS A 950 -17.47 -3.58 -20.84
CA LYS A 950 -16.30 -3.10 -21.59
C LYS A 950 -15.38 -2.23 -20.72
N LYS A 951 -15.92 -1.27 -19.96
CA LYS A 951 -15.13 -0.45 -19.01
C LYS A 951 -14.37 -1.34 -18.02
N LEU A 952 -15.06 -2.31 -17.39
CA LEU A 952 -14.43 -3.28 -16.49
C LEU A 952 -13.34 -4.09 -17.20
N LYS A 953 -13.60 -4.57 -18.42
CA LYS A 953 -12.65 -5.35 -19.22
C LYS A 953 -11.40 -4.55 -19.55
N ASP A 954 -11.55 -3.38 -20.17
CA ASP A 954 -10.45 -2.53 -20.62
C ASP A 954 -9.54 -2.13 -19.44
N GLU A 955 -10.13 -1.74 -18.29
CA GLU A 955 -9.38 -1.40 -17.07
C GLU A 955 -8.72 -2.63 -16.40
N LEU A 956 -9.36 -3.81 -16.42
CA LEU A 956 -8.81 -5.03 -15.81
C LEU A 956 -7.75 -5.69 -16.69
N GLU A 957 -7.91 -5.78 -18.01
CA GLU A 957 -6.93 -6.42 -18.90
C GLU A 957 -5.61 -5.62 -18.96
N ALA A 958 -5.65 -4.31 -18.72
CA ALA A 958 -4.45 -3.48 -18.53
C ALA A 958 -3.63 -3.85 -17.28
N LYS A 959 -4.26 -4.42 -16.24
CA LYS A 959 -3.62 -4.77 -14.95
C LYS A 959 -3.45 -6.28 -14.74
N VAL A 960 -4.34 -7.06 -15.32
CA VAL A 960 -4.46 -8.52 -15.25
C VAL A 960 -4.60 -9.07 -16.68
N PRO A 961 -3.52 -9.05 -17.51
CA PRO A 961 -3.61 -9.50 -18.89
C PRO A 961 -3.98 -10.99 -19.00
N LEU A 962 -4.88 -11.33 -19.94
CA LEU A 962 -5.42 -12.69 -20.08
C LEU A 962 -4.35 -13.74 -20.47
N ASP A 963 -3.31 -13.33 -21.22
CA ASP A 963 -2.15 -14.17 -21.54
C ASP A 963 -1.34 -14.54 -20.28
N LYS A 964 -1.30 -13.64 -19.29
CA LYS A 964 -0.58 -13.80 -18.01
C LYS A 964 -1.44 -14.38 -16.89
N LEU A 965 -2.74 -14.59 -17.13
CA LEU A 965 -3.72 -15.00 -16.13
C LEU A 965 -3.34 -16.24 -15.32
N ARG A 966 -2.64 -17.21 -15.92
CA ARG A 966 -2.11 -18.40 -15.22
C ARG A 966 -1.05 -18.03 -14.17
N GLY A 967 -0.11 -17.15 -14.50
CA GLY A 967 0.91 -16.66 -13.57
C GLY A 967 0.31 -15.77 -12.47
N LEU A 968 -0.72 -14.99 -12.80
CA LEU A 968 -1.43 -14.13 -11.85
C LEU A 968 -2.26 -14.95 -10.86
N ARG A 969 -2.97 -15.99 -11.32
CA ARG A 969 -3.60 -17.01 -10.44
C ARG A 969 -2.57 -17.67 -9.51
N ALA A 970 -1.43 -18.13 -10.02
CA ALA A 970 -0.38 -18.73 -9.19
C ALA A 970 0.19 -17.74 -8.14
N ASN A 971 0.32 -16.45 -8.49
CA ASN A 971 0.74 -15.41 -7.55
C ASN A 971 -0.32 -15.08 -6.49
N ARG A 972 -1.61 -15.08 -6.86
CA ARG A 972 -2.74 -15.02 -5.92
C ARG A 972 -2.69 -16.20 -4.96
N ASP A 973 -2.51 -17.41 -5.47
CA ASP A 973 -2.56 -18.64 -4.67
C ASP A 973 -1.38 -18.71 -3.69
N ARG A 974 -0.17 -18.30 -4.11
CA ARG A 974 0.98 -18.09 -3.20
C ARG A 974 0.72 -17.05 -2.11
N LYS A 975 0.08 -15.92 -2.44
CA LYS A 975 -0.28 -14.88 -1.46
C LYS A 975 -1.31 -15.40 -0.43
N LEU A 976 -2.31 -16.16 -0.89
CA LEU A 976 -3.29 -16.82 -0.02
C LEU A 976 -2.62 -17.87 0.87
N ALA A 977 -1.72 -18.69 0.33
CA ALA A 977 -0.93 -19.67 1.08
C ALA A 977 -0.11 -19.03 2.22
N ALA A 978 0.58 -17.94 1.92
CA ALA A 978 1.36 -17.20 2.90
C ALA A 978 0.48 -16.49 3.94
N PHE A 979 -0.71 -16.01 3.55
CA PHE A 979 -1.65 -15.39 4.49
C PHE A 979 -2.28 -16.41 5.44
N GLU A 980 -2.60 -17.62 4.95
CA GLU A 980 -3.09 -18.70 5.81
C GLU A 980 -1.99 -19.16 6.80
N LYS A 981 -0.72 -19.26 6.38
CA LYS A 981 0.40 -19.46 7.33
C LYS A 981 0.46 -18.37 8.41
N PHE A 982 0.34 -17.10 8.01
CA PHE A 982 0.35 -15.96 8.92
C PHE A 982 -0.81 -16.02 9.93
N LYS A 983 -1.99 -16.55 9.55
CA LYS A 983 -3.09 -16.84 10.49
C LYS A 983 -2.80 -18.05 11.38
N MET A 984 -2.23 -19.13 10.84
CA MET A 984 -1.95 -20.38 11.56
C MET A 984 -0.84 -20.26 12.61
N GLN A 985 0.13 -19.35 12.42
CA GLN A 985 1.29 -19.21 13.32
C GLN A 985 0.97 -18.61 14.69
N GLY A 986 -0.23 -18.04 14.88
CA GLY A 986 -0.56 -17.19 16.02
C GLY A 986 -0.05 -15.77 15.83
N LEU A 987 -0.74 -14.81 16.44
CA LEU A 987 -0.45 -13.37 16.41
C LEU A 987 -0.08 -12.87 17.80
#